data_AF-A0A939Y021-F1
#
_entry.id   AF-A0A939Y021-F1
#
_cell.length_a   1.000
_cell.length_b   1.000
_cell.length_c   1.000
_cell.angle_alpha   90.00
_cell.angle_beta   90.00
_cell.angle_gamma   90.00
#
_symmetry.space_group_name_H-M   'P 1'
#
loop_
_entity.id
_entity.type
_entity.pdbx_description
1 polymer ?
#
loop_
_entity_poly.entity_id
_entity_poly.type
_entity_poly.pdbx_seq_one_letter_code
_entity_poly.pdbx_strand_id
1 'polypeptide(L)'
;MKRTFTCLLALAVSLLTLQVGAQMYIVGDAPFGGWNPAGGVPMTVGTGGTYSYTTTINGKVYFVFADHLAASSGDWDTFNNNYRYGPLTDGETVTANTWITTQRSSEGAYCFTGNGSEYVIKFDTINKRFRINGNDTPVNPVTGHLYIIGEAEGNAWDPSVGVEMNTTDGNLFTAEVTFNGIWDEEDANVSYFSFTSKLGNGTDDWSGIAPYRLTPISEGNFWVTSATLGVPIPMNEFGDCVDVAIRIPKGTYELTVNVEDRTCLITRKSGGGPVTGKGWPAMFGGVMLQGFYWDSYDATRWTTLTEKAQELSQYFDVIWVPNSGSVDAYGSAESMGYMPVYWLKHNTCFGTESQLREMISTFHNHNTSVLMDMVLNHKSGKTGWVDFANESVTGPVTGLNYSMTWSLADICNTDECVAQGYAATGAADEGENFDGSRDLDHTSANVQQNVNTYQKYLINELGYDGFRYDMCKGYAGYYVGLYNAASTPAFSVGEYWDGNPETLRWWLNETKQNDRIQTAVFDFSLKYPMQNAFSSGNWSALNDKGLAADADYQRYAVTFVDNHDTGQGSNYDCLKTNVMAANAFILTMPGTPCVFYKHYNVYADEMNNCIKARRAAGVHNQSGIVTQEESNGGYILETAGTRGNLYLQLGGAVANGCPYGFEPVQVGENYALYITYGIDWRHVAKDGTIVGYPVVSKPAGNYVGSVSLTVAPNESGTTLVYTTNGSVPTASSPTITSSTAFTFTENTTLKVGVLNGDQVENVENYIYTITKTASTGINIYVRSTMNNANIWAWSSNGNETGDMWPGKAISSLDKVTINDLEWRRLHVDADEAWMIFNNGESGFENQTNVIDVTRDTYFLYPNSDLTGFNYAAADTYLDVTEKYAGTNNYEHVYVLGNINSTGWSPSNGYQMTTTNGEKYTATINFVDPYGGYSYFSFSTALGSTWDEIAADRMGATTGNLLITDALLGTQLSVVPGTNAFKIATGKYNLTFYLTNRVLVVDKWSPVLRGDVNGSGSIDISDATLLIDYLLYGDSTGMNMANADCCQDNEIDISDVTTLISYLLTGTW
;
A
#
# COMPACT_ATOMS: atom_id res chain seq x y z
N MET A 1 -17.98 21.60 -15.64
CA MET A 1 -18.20 20.67 -16.76
C MET A 1 -17.48 21.08 -18.04
N LYS A 2 -17.78 22.23 -18.70
CA LYS A 2 -17.04 22.63 -19.93
C LYS A 2 -15.54 22.95 -19.75
N ARG A 3 -15.09 23.46 -18.59
CA ARG A 3 -13.64 23.59 -18.28
C ARG A 3 -12.98 22.26 -17.90
N THR A 4 -13.77 21.34 -17.38
CA THR A 4 -13.33 20.01 -16.95
C THR A 4 -13.03 19.12 -18.17
N PHE A 5 -13.81 19.26 -19.25
CA PHE A 5 -13.59 18.52 -20.49
C PHE A 5 -12.38 19.03 -21.31
N THR A 6 -12.09 20.34 -21.30
CA THR A 6 -10.89 20.89 -21.94
C THR A 6 -9.62 20.50 -21.17
N CYS A 7 -9.68 20.39 -19.84
CA CYS A 7 -8.58 19.85 -19.04
C CYS A 7 -8.42 18.33 -19.21
N LEU A 8 -9.51 17.57 -19.42
CA LEU A 8 -9.46 16.12 -19.69
C LEU A 8 -8.92 15.80 -21.09
N LEU A 9 -9.21 16.64 -22.10
CA LEU A 9 -8.60 16.50 -23.43
C LEU A 9 -7.13 16.96 -23.45
N ALA A 10 -6.76 17.96 -22.65
CA ALA A 10 -5.36 18.30 -22.39
C ALA A 10 -4.65 17.17 -21.61
N LEU A 11 -5.33 16.53 -20.65
CA LEU A 11 -4.85 15.35 -19.93
C LEU A 11 -4.64 14.16 -20.88
N ALA A 12 -5.58 13.90 -21.80
CA ALA A 12 -5.49 12.80 -22.77
C ALA A 12 -4.38 13.01 -23.81
N VAL A 13 -4.05 14.27 -24.14
CA VAL A 13 -2.90 14.59 -25.00
C VAL A 13 -1.57 14.59 -24.21
N SER A 14 -1.59 14.80 -22.89
CA SER A 14 -0.41 14.61 -22.01
C SER A 14 -0.23 13.18 -21.48
N LEU A 15 -1.25 12.33 -21.59
CA LEU A 15 -1.24 10.90 -21.21
C LEU A 15 -0.61 10.00 -22.30
N LEU A 16 -0.04 10.60 -23.35
CA LEU A 16 0.80 9.93 -24.34
C LEU A 16 2.28 10.35 -24.29
N THR A 17 2.68 11.19 -23.34
CA THR A 17 4.09 11.27 -22.96
C THR A 17 4.31 10.37 -21.75
N LEU A 18 4.64 9.11 -22.02
CA LEU A 18 5.49 8.35 -21.10
C LEU A 18 6.60 9.28 -20.60
N GLN A 19 6.90 9.22 -19.31
CA GLN A 19 8.08 9.84 -18.73
C GLN A 19 9.31 9.12 -19.32
N VAL A 20 9.70 9.49 -20.54
CA VAL A 20 10.97 9.07 -21.14
C VAL A 20 12.03 9.77 -20.31
N GLY A 21 12.77 9.02 -19.50
CA GLY A 21 14.02 9.52 -18.92
C GLY A 21 14.83 10.16 -20.05
N ALA A 22 15.43 11.34 -19.82
CA ALA A 22 16.12 12.12 -20.87
C ALA A 22 16.89 11.20 -21.82
N GLN A 23 16.51 11.14 -23.10
CA GLN A 23 17.04 10.17 -24.06
C GLN A 23 18.44 10.61 -24.51
N MET A 24 19.44 9.71 -24.42
CA MET A 24 20.77 9.96 -25.00
C MET A 24 20.89 9.35 -26.39
N TYR A 25 21.67 10.01 -27.25
CA TYR A 25 21.94 9.60 -28.62
C TYR A 25 23.45 9.58 -28.90
N ILE A 26 23.89 8.69 -29.80
CA ILE A 26 25.22 8.74 -30.41
C ILE A 26 25.05 9.23 -31.85
N VAL A 27 25.83 10.24 -32.24
CA VAL A 27 25.87 10.80 -33.61
C VAL A 27 27.29 10.68 -34.13
N GLY A 28 27.47 10.09 -35.30
CA GLY A 28 28.81 9.90 -35.85
C GLY A 28 28.85 8.97 -37.07
N ASP A 29 30.04 8.55 -37.46
CA ASP A 29 30.21 7.57 -38.54
C ASP A 29 29.41 6.29 -38.28
N ALA A 30 29.11 5.54 -39.35
CA ALA A 30 28.47 4.24 -39.20
C ALA A 30 29.24 3.36 -38.19
N PRO A 31 28.57 2.77 -37.18
CA PRO A 31 27.12 2.51 -37.10
C PRO A 31 26.25 3.59 -36.42
N PHE A 32 26.78 4.77 -36.07
CA PHE A 32 26.12 5.77 -35.23
C PHE A 32 25.20 6.78 -35.97
N GLY A 33 24.44 6.31 -36.96
CA GLY A 33 23.41 7.13 -37.62
C GLY A 33 23.93 8.14 -38.66
N GLY A 34 25.25 8.24 -38.84
CA GLY A 34 25.88 9.23 -39.73
C GLY A 34 26.01 10.60 -39.05
N TRP A 35 26.82 11.48 -39.63
CA TRP A 35 26.88 12.89 -39.23
C TRP A 35 25.62 13.63 -39.65
N ASN A 36 24.54 13.42 -38.89
CA ASN A 36 23.24 14.04 -39.07
C ASN A 36 22.69 14.45 -37.68
N PRO A 37 22.55 15.75 -37.38
CA PRO A 37 22.16 16.23 -36.06
C PRO A 37 20.70 15.88 -35.72
N ALA A 38 19.89 15.50 -36.71
CA ALA A 38 18.53 15.01 -36.55
C ALA A 38 18.41 13.46 -36.60
N GLY A 39 19.52 12.72 -36.74
CA GLY A 39 19.53 11.29 -37.09
C GLY A 39 20.40 10.39 -36.22
N GLY A 40 20.67 10.76 -34.97
CA GLY A 40 21.48 9.96 -34.04
C GLY A 40 20.82 8.65 -33.61
N VAL A 41 21.64 7.70 -33.16
CA VAL A 41 21.18 6.40 -32.66
C VAL A 41 20.85 6.50 -31.17
N PRO A 42 19.63 6.14 -30.75
CA PRO A 42 19.26 6.19 -29.34
C PRO A 42 20.02 5.13 -28.52
N MET A 43 20.46 5.53 -27.33
CA MET A 43 21.05 4.63 -26.33
C MET A 43 19.97 4.07 -25.41
N THR A 44 20.16 2.85 -24.93
CA THR A 44 19.31 2.22 -23.92
C THR A 44 19.49 2.92 -22.57
N VAL A 45 18.39 3.27 -21.89
CA VAL A 45 18.40 3.93 -20.59
C VAL A 45 18.69 2.91 -19.48
N GLY A 46 19.61 3.24 -18.56
CA GLY A 46 19.93 2.48 -17.34
C GLY A 46 19.60 3.24 -16.06
N THR A 47 19.95 2.69 -14.90
CA THR A 47 19.73 3.32 -13.59
C THR A 47 20.78 4.42 -13.31
N GLY A 48 20.44 5.39 -12.45
CA GLY A 48 21.40 6.40 -11.97
C GLY A 48 22.01 7.28 -13.07
N GLY A 49 21.27 7.61 -14.14
CA GLY A 49 21.77 8.47 -15.22
C GLY A 49 22.76 7.80 -16.17
N THR A 50 22.77 6.47 -16.25
CA THR A 50 23.61 5.71 -17.18
C THR A 50 22.86 5.31 -18.45
N TYR A 51 23.58 5.21 -19.57
CA TYR A 51 23.05 4.86 -20.89
C TYR A 51 24.01 3.90 -21.59
N SER A 52 23.50 2.97 -22.40
CA SER A 52 24.34 2.02 -23.13
C SER A 52 23.94 1.83 -24.59
N TYR A 53 24.92 1.52 -25.44
CA TYR A 53 24.69 1.14 -26.83
C TYR A 53 25.70 0.07 -27.25
N THR A 54 25.20 -1.06 -27.73
CA THR A 54 26.03 -2.19 -28.17
C THR A 54 26.11 -2.23 -29.68
N THR A 55 27.33 -2.31 -30.23
CA THR A 55 27.52 -2.33 -31.68
C THR A 55 28.86 -2.92 -32.11
N THR A 56 28.97 -3.34 -33.36
CA THR A 56 30.23 -3.82 -33.95
C THR A 56 30.96 -2.68 -34.62
N ILE A 57 32.21 -2.45 -34.23
CA ILE A 57 33.05 -1.39 -34.80
C ILE A 57 34.22 -2.03 -35.54
N ASN A 58 34.29 -1.82 -36.85
CA ASN A 58 35.37 -2.30 -37.69
C ASN A 58 36.12 -1.14 -38.34
N GLY A 59 37.36 -0.90 -37.92
CA GLY A 59 38.16 0.24 -38.35
C GLY A 59 37.89 1.50 -37.52
N LYS A 60 38.34 2.64 -38.06
CA LYS A 60 38.30 3.94 -37.38
C LYS A 60 36.93 4.59 -37.57
N VAL A 61 36.30 5.02 -36.48
CA VAL A 61 35.02 5.73 -36.44
C VAL A 61 35.12 7.00 -35.60
N TYR A 62 34.41 8.05 -36.01
CA TYR A 62 34.27 9.29 -35.24
C TYR A 62 32.84 9.46 -34.73
N PHE A 63 32.67 9.91 -33.49
CA PHE A 63 31.35 10.07 -32.88
C PHE A 63 31.30 11.09 -31.74
N VAL A 64 30.09 11.52 -31.39
CA VAL A 64 29.74 12.40 -30.26
C VAL A 64 28.47 11.89 -29.60
N PHE A 65 28.20 12.36 -28.38
CA PHE A 65 26.93 12.08 -27.70
C PHE A 65 26.04 13.32 -27.73
N ALA A 66 24.73 13.12 -27.67
CA ALA A 66 23.77 14.21 -27.53
C ALA A 66 22.59 13.83 -26.65
N ASP A 67 22.10 14.76 -25.85
CA ASP A 67 20.87 14.58 -25.06
C ASP A 67 19.60 15.02 -25.80
N HIS A 68 19.76 15.68 -26.95
CA HIS A 68 18.67 16.00 -27.87
C HIS A 68 19.19 15.95 -29.32
N LEU A 69 18.29 15.62 -30.25
CA LEU A 69 18.52 15.78 -31.69
C LEU A 69 18.00 17.15 -32.15
N ALA A 70 18.60 17.69 -33.21
CA ALA A 70 18.14 18.93 -33.82
C ALA A 70 16.84 18.72 -34.62
N ALA A 71 16.11 19.82 -34.86
CA ALA A 71 14.83 19.77 -35.56
C ALA A 71 14.96 19.38 -37.05
N SER A 72 16.14 19.53 -37.64
CA SER A 72 16.41 19.13 -39.03
C SER A 72 17.89 18.79 -39.24
N SER A 73 18.20 18.06 -40.31
CA SER A 73 19.57 17.64 -40.64
C SER A 73 20.55 18.77 -40.98
N GLY A 74 20.05 20.00 -41.18
CA GLY A 74 20.86 21.19 -41.43
C GLY A 74 21.12 22.05 -40.19
N ASP A 75 20.49 21.75 -39.05
CA ASP A 75 20.52 22.58 -37.85
C ASP A 75 21.69 22.22 -36.92
N TRP A 76 22.90 22.38 -37.45
CA TRP A 76 24.14 22.10 -36.73
C TRP A 76 24.45 23.12 -35.64
N ASP A 77 24.08 24.39 -35.85
CA ASP A 77 24.36 25.45 -34.88
C ASP A 77 23.61 25.19 -33.57
N THR A 78 22.34 24.79 -33.64
CA THR A 78 21.56 24.47 -32.42
C THR A 78 22.11 23.21 -31.75
N PHE A 79 22.41 22.17 -32.54
CA PHE A 79 22.99 20.91 -32.05
C PHE A 79 24.31 21.13 -31.31
N ASN A 80 25.25 21.81 -31.96
CA ASN A 80 26.60 22.03 -31.45
C ASN A 80 26.61 22.94 -30.21
N ASN A 81 25.74 23.95 -30.17
CA ASN A 81 25.75 24.91 -29.07
C ASN A 81 24.99 24.43 -27.83
N ASN A 82 24.02 23.52 -27.98
CA ASN A 82 23.09 23.20 -26.88
C ASN A 82 23.06 21.72 -26.47
N TYR A 83 23.34 20.79 -27.40
CA TYR A 83 23.00 19.37 -27.21
C TYR A 83 24.20 18.42 -27.29
N ARG A 84 25.32 18.86 -27.85
CA ARG A 84 26.48 18.01 -28.13
C ARG A 84 27.42 17.84 -26.93
N TYR A 85 27.82 16.61 -26.67
CA TYR A 85 28.96 16.23 -25.82
C TYR A 85 30.10 15.68 -26.68
N GLY A 86 31.28 16.26 -26.54
CA GLY A 86 32.44 15.91 -27.36
C GLY A 86 33.75 16.42 -26.76
N PRO A 87 34.90 16.00 -27.31
CA PRO A 87 36.20 16.50 -26.88
C PRO A 87 36.41 17.98 -27.24
N LEU A 88 37.39 18.63 -26.60
CA LEU A 88 37.82 19.98 -26.99
C LEU A 88 38.64 19.97 -28.27
N THR A 89 39.33 18.86 -28.55
CA THR A 89 40.13 18.67 -29.75
C THR A 89 39.47 17.66 -30.66
N ASP A 90 39.26 18.03 -31.93
CA ASP A 90 38.66 17.12 -32.89
C ASP A 90 39.56 15.90 -33.17
N GLY A 91 38.95 14.71 -33.20
CA GLY A 91 39.64 13.45 -33.40
C GLY A 91 40.37 12.90 -32.17
N GLU A 92 40.01 13.32 -30.96
CA GLU A 92 40.60 12.81 -29.73
C GLU A 92 40.44 11.28 -29.66
N THR A 93 41.56 10.56 -29.62
CA THR A 93 41.55 9.10 -29.70
C THR A 93 41.18 8.51 -28.36
N VAL A 94 40.19 7.61 -28.39
CA VAL A 94 39.67 6.92 -27.23
C VAL A 94 40.17 5.49 -27.20
N THR A 95 40.54 5.01 -26.01
CA THR A 95 41.02 3.64 -25.82
C THR A 95 39.89 2.79 -25.22
N ALA A 96 39.72 1.56 -25.71
CA ALA A 96 38.76 0.62 -25.14
C ALA A 96 39.08 0.36 -23.66
N ASN A 97 38.04 0.02 -22.89
CA ASN A 97 38.12 -0.33 -21.49
C ASN A 97 38.70 0.78 -20.60
N THR A 98 38.66 2.06 -21.01
CA THR A 98 39.04 3.21 -20.15
C THR A 98 37.88 4.21 -20.07
N TRP A 99 37.59 4.73 -18.87
CA TRP A 99 36.63 5.81 -18.70
C TRP A 99 37.22 7.13 -19.18
N ILE A 100 36.43 7.88 -19.95
CA ILE A 100 36.82 9.13 -20.60
C ILE A 100 35.86 10.21 -20.15
N THR A 101 36.37 11.24 -19.49
CA THR A 101 35.59 12.41 -19.13
C THR A 101 35.15 13.16 -20.38
N THR A 102 33.90 13.61 -20.39
CA THR A 102 33.29 14.35 -21.49
C THR A 102 32.70 15.67 -21.01
N GLN A 103 32.41 16.55 -21.94
CA GLN A 103 31.83 17.86 -21.67
C GLN A 103 31.03 18.36 -22.88
N ARG A 104 30.27 19.44 -22.68
CA ARG A 104 29.64 20.15 -23.80
C ARG A 104 30.70 20.73 -24.71
N SER A 105 30.60 20.46 -26.01
CA SER A 105 31.57 20.92 -27.00
C SER A 105 30.87 21.21 -28.32
N SER A 106 31.23 22.32 -28.96
CA SER A 106 30.64 22.75 -30.23
C SER A 106 31.36 22.22 -31.47
N GLU A 107 32.57 21.67 -31.34
CA GLU A 107 33.42 21.42 -32.53
C GLU A 107 34.06 20.02 -32.59
N GLY A 108 34.51 19.41 -31.48
CA GLY A 108 35.31 18.17 -31.51
C GLY A 108 34.54 16.84 -31.49
N ALA A 109 35.04 15.81 -32.20
CA ALA A 109 34.54 14.44 -32.19
C ALA A 109 35.54 13.43 -31.59
N TYR A 110 35.03 12.42 -30.88
CA TYR A 110 35.85 11.30 -30.40
C TYR A 110 36.21 10.37 -31.56
N CYS A 111 37.37 9.73 -31.47
CA CYS A 111 37.87 8.79 -32.45
C CYS A 111 38.13 7.43 -31.80
N PHE A 112 37.46 6.37 -32.24
CA PHE A 112 37.73 5.00 -31.82
C PHE A 112 38.16 4.12 -33.00
N THR A 113 39.11 3.20 -32.80
CA THR A 113 39.47 2.21 -33.82
C THR A 113 39.12 0.81 -33.30
N GLY A 114 38.03 0.25 -33.84
CA GLY A 114 37.60 -1.11 -33.54
C GLY A 114 38.28 -2.13 -34.44
N ASN A 115 38.40 -3.37 -33.95
CA ASN A 115 39.03 -4.48 -34.68
C ASN A 115 38.01 -5.43 -35.36
N GLY A 116 36.74 -5.03 -35.45
CA GLY A 116 35.65 -5.86 -35.94
C GLY A 116 34.92 -6.67 -34.86
N SER A 117 35.29 -6.52 -33.59
CA SER A 117 34.53 -7.05 -32.45
C SER A 117 33.31 -6.19 -32.13
N GLU A 118 32.38 -6.78 -31.36
CA GLU A 118 31.30 -6.05 -30.71
C GLU A 118 31.85 -5.26 -29.51
N TYR A 119 31.26 -4.10 -29.27
CA TYR A 119 31.62 -3.18 -28.20
C TYR A 119 30.37 -2.65 -27.52
N VAL A 120 30.45 -2.46 -26.21
CA VAL A 120 29.40 -1.79 -25.41
C VAL A 120 29.88 -0.39 -25.06
N ILE A 121 29.20 0.63 -25.58
CA ILE A 121 29.46 2.03 -25.26
C ILE A 121 28.54 2.41 -24.11
N LYS A 122 29.11 2.76 -22.95
CA LYS A 122 28.36 3.26 -21.78
C LYS A 122 28.60 4.76 -21.60
N PHE A 123 27.55 5.53 -21.32
CA PHE A 123 27.61 6.96 -21.00
C PHE A 123 26.98 7.21 -19.63
N ASP A 124 27.61 8.04 -18.80
CA ASP A 124 27.19 8.38 -17.44
C ASP A 124 27.00 9.90 -17.37
N THR A 125 25.74 10.34 -17.26
CA THR A 125 25.38 11.77 -17.26
C THR A 125 25.70 12.46 -15.93
N ILE A 126 25.71 11.72 -14.81
CA ILE A 126 26.03 12.25 -13.48
C ILE A 126 27.50 12.64 -13.42
N ASN A 127 28.39 11.71 -13.80
CA ASN A 127 29.83 11.91 -13.75
C ASN A 127 30.41 12.52 -15.04
N LYS A 128 29.57 12.75 -16.05
CA LYS A 128 29.94 13.28 -17.39
C LYS A 128 31.12 12.51 -17.98
N ARG A 129 30.97 11.20 -18.12
CA ARG A 129 32.01 10.31 -18.67
C ARG A 129 31.42 9.17 -19.48
N PHE A 130 32.22 8.54 -20.34
CA PHE A 130 31.80 7.37 -21.10
C PHE A 130 32.94 6.34 -21.21
N ARG A 131 32.63 5.10 -21.57
CA ARG A 131 33.61 4.01 -21.80
C ARG A 131 33.15 3.16 -22.96
N ILE A 132 34.09 2.62 -23.73
CA ILE A 132 33.83 1.62 -24.76
C ILE A 132 34.43 0.31 -24.30
N ASN A 133 33.60 -0.66 -23.94
CA ASN A 133 34.03 -1.98 -23.50
C ASN A 133 34.09 -2.93 -24.70
N GLY A 134 35.19 -3.67 -24.88
CA GLY A 134 35.22 -4.78 -25.86
C GLY A 134 34.33 -5.94 -25.40
N ASN A 135 33.85 -6.79 -26.32
CA ASN A 135 33.04 -7.99 -25.99
C ASN A 135 33.77 -9.09 -25.19
N ASP A 136 34.85 -8.75 -24.49
CA ASP A 136 35.18 -9.46 -23.26
C ASP A 136 34.22 -8.91 -22.21
N THR A 137 32.97 -9.40 -22.24
CA THR A 137 32.23 -9.55 -20.98
C THR A 137 33.21 -10.28 -20.07
N PRO A 138 33.63 -9.72 -18.92
CA PRO A 138 34.02 -10.60 -17.84
C PRO A 138 32.81 -11.51 -17.67
N VAL A 139 33.01 -12.80 -17.98
CA VAL A 139 32.21 -13.92 -17.49
C VAL A 139 31.67 -13.48 -16.16
N ASN A 140 30.33 -13.38 -15.99
CA ASN A 140 29.73 -13.09 -14.69
C ASN A 140 30.43 -14.00 -13.67
N PRO A 141 31.39 -13.47 -12.88
CA PRO A 141 32.45 -14.33 -12.38
C PRO A 141 32.03 -15.00 -11.09
N VAL A 142 30.81 -14.74 -10.64
CA VAL A 142 30.22 -15.29 -9.44
C VAL A 142 29.63 -16.65 -9.80
N THR A 143 30.45 -17.68 -9.77
CA THR A 143 30.04 -19.09 -9.88
C THR A 143 29.26 -19.57 -8.64
N GLY A 144 28.50 -18.68 -7.99
CA GLY A 144 27.91 -18.88 -6.67
C GLY A 144 28.90 -18.70 -5.50
N HIS A 145 30.12 -18.24 -5.78
CA HIS A 145 31.18 -18.12 -4.77
C HIS A 145 31.81 -16.72 -4.79
N LEU A 146 32.04 -16.16 -3.61
CA LEU A 146 32.82 -14.96 -3.38
C LEU A 146 33.70 -15.17 -2.15
N TYR A 147 34.96 -14.79 -2.25
CA TYR A 147 35.97 -14.98 -1.22
C TYR A 147 36.56 -13.63 -0.81
N ILE A 148 36.82 -13.48 0.48
CA ILE A 148 37.58 -12.38 1.07
C ILE A 148 39.05 -12.81 1.09
N ILE A 149 39.89 -12.08 0.37
CA ILE A 149 41.34 -12.34 0.24
C ILE A 149 42.15 -11.21 0.85
N GLY A 150 43.32 -11.52 1.40
CA GLY A 150 44.13 -10.60 2.19
C GLY A 150 44.16 -11.03 3.66
N GLU A 151 44.15 -10.07 4.59
CA GLU A 151 44.47 -10.29 6.00
C GLU A 151 43.29 -10.68 6.89
N ALA A 152 42.21 -11.17 6.28
CA ALA A 152 41.04 -11.71 6.95
C ALA A 152 41.37 -13.00 7.69
N GLU A 153 40.91 -13.16 8.94
CA GLU A 153 41.12 -14.36 9.78
C GLU A 153 42.60 -14.76 9.96
N GLY A 154 43.52 -13.80 9.85
CA GLY A 154 44.96 -14.05 9.97
C GLY A 154 45.59 -14.69 8.73
N ASN A 155 44.88 -14.74 7.60
CA ASN A 155 45.47 -15.07 6.31
C ASN A 155 46.49 -14.01 5.88
N ALA A 156 47.38 -14.36 4.95
CA ALA A 156 48.24 -13.40 4.28
C ALA A 156 47.64 -13.05 2.91
N TRP A 157 48.28 -12.12 2.19
CA TRP A 157 48.03 -11.92 0.75
C TRP A 157 48.50 -13.15 -0.07
N ASP A 158 47.77 -14.25 0.07
CA ASP A 158 47.91 -15.51 -0.66
C ASP A 158 46.66 -15.71 -1.52
N PRO A 159 46.75 -15.64 -2.86
CA PRO A 159 45.60 -15.70 -3.76
C PRO A 159 44.95 -17.09 -3.80
N SER A 160 45.57 -18.14 -3.23
CA SER A 160 45.02 -19.50 -3.16
C SER A 160 44.18 -19.77 -1.90
N VAL A 161 44.12 -18.82 -0.96
CA VAL A 161 43.39 -18.95 0.31
C VAL A 161 42.51 -17.72 0.53
N GLY A 162 41.25 -17.91 0.90
CA GLY A 162 40.34 -16.82 1.22
C GLY A 162 39.18 -17.29 2.09
N VAL A 163 38.55 -16.35 2.80
CA VAL A 163 37.35 -16.62 3.60
C VAL A 163 36.15 -16.60 2.66
N GLU A 164 35.50 -17.74 2.48
CA GLU A 164 34.32 -17.86 1.64
C GLU A 164 33.11 -17.15 2.27
N MET A 165 32.37 -16.40 1.45
CA MET A 165 31.16 -15.71 1.86
C MET A 165 29.91 -16.55 1.55
N ASN A 166 28.90 -16.48 2.43
CA ASN A 166 27.62 -17.16 2.24
C ASN A 166 26.73 -16.38 1.27
N THR A 167 25.95 -17.07 0.42
CA THR A 167 24.95 -16.45 -0.46
C THR A 167 23.66 -17.25 -0.49
N THR A 168 22.53 -16.56 -0.70
CA THR A 168 21.19 -17.15 -0.82
C THR A 168 20.63 -17.11 -2.23
N ASP A 169 21.07 -16.15 -3.05
CA ASP A 169 20.52 -15.86 -4.38
C ASP A 169 21.59 -15.75 -5.49
N GLY A 170 22.88 -15.85 -5.13
CA GLY A 170 24.00 -15.72 -6.05
C GLY A 170 24.45 -14.28 -6.33
N ASN A 171 23.75 -13.27 -5.78
CA ASN A 171 24.06 -11.85 -5.97
C ASN A 171 24.44 -11.15 -4.65
N LEU A 172 23.84 -11.55 -3.53
CA LEU A 172 24.13 -11.03 -2.20
C LEU A 172 25.02 -12.02 -1.42
N PHE A 173 26.17 -11.54 -0.96
CA PHE A 173 27.16 -12.31 -0.22
C PHE A 173 27.37 -11.74 1.17
N THR A 174 27.37 -12.58 2.20
CA THR A 174 27.57 -12.17 3.60
C THR A 174 28.66 -13.00 4.28
N ALA A 175 29.48 -12.35 5.11
CA ALA A 175 30.44 -13.05 5.97
C ALA A 175 30.71 -12.26 7.25
N GLU A 176 30.82 -12.97 8.38
CA GLU A 176 31.41 -12.43 9.59
C GLU A 176 32.92 -12.75 9.59
N VAL A 177 33.76 -11.73 9.75
CA VAL A 177 35.22 -11.84 9.60
C VAL A 177 35.93 -10.99 10.64
N THR A 178 36.98 -11.56 11.22
CA THR A 178 37.88 -10.89 12.16
C THR A 178 39.19 -10.47 11.49
N PHE A 179 39.55 -9.20 11.66
CA PHE A 179 40.82 -8.62 11.22
C PHE A 179 41.72 -8.36 12.44
N ASN A 180 42.89 -8.99 12.46
CA ASN A 180 43.77 -8.99 13.64
C ASN A 180 44.85 -7.89 13.63
N GLY A 181 44.96 -7.12 12.54
CA GLY A 181 46.04 -6.16 12.33
C GLY A 181 47.31 -6.79 11.72
N ILE A 182 48.17 -5.97 11.11
CA ILE A 182 49.45 -6.41 10.52
C ILE A 182 50.55 -6.50 11.60
N TRP A 183 51.51 -7.41 11.43
CA TRP A 183 52.63 -7.58 12.36
C TRP A 183 53.80 -6.60 12.17
N ASP A 184 53.67 -5.61 11.28
CA ASP A 184 54.75 -4.65 10.98
C ASP A 184 54.71 -3.44 11.93
N GLU A 185 55.89 -2.98 12.35
CA GLU A 185 56.10 -2.06 13.48
C GLU A 185 55.51 -0.64 13.25
N GLU A 186 55.09 -0.31 12.03
CA GLU A 186 54.49 1.00 11.68
C GLU A 186 52.96 1.05 11.79
N ASP A 187 52.21 -0.07 11.75
CA ASP A 187 50.73 -0.01 11.63
C ASP A 187 49.96 -1.22 12.21
N ALA A 188 50.33 -1.67 13.41
CA ALA A 188 49.81 -2.90 14.06
C ALA A 188 48.29 -2.94 14.39
N ASN A 189 47.50 -1.94 13.98
CA ASN A 189 46.07 -1.83 14.30
C ASN A 189 45.15 -1.87 13.08
N VAL A 190 45.67 -2.11 11.88
CA VAL A 190 44.88 -2.10 10.64
C VAL A 190 45.19 -3.34 9.80
N SER A 191 44.23 -3.76 9.00
CA SER A 191 44.34 -4.86 8.04
C SER A 191 43.89 -4.43 6.65
N TYR A 192 44.35 -5.15 5.64
CA TYR A 192 43.98 -4.94 4.24
C TYR A 192 43.33 -6.18 3.64
N PHE A 193 42.26 -5.98 2.87
CA PHE A 193 41.60 -7.09 2.16
C PHE A 193 40.93 -6.64 0.86
N SER A 194 40.51 -7.61 0.05
CA SER A 194 39.78 -7.44 -1.20
C SER A 194 38.84 -8.64 -1.40
N PHE A 195 37.99 -8.59 -2.42
CA PHE A 195 37.17 -9.75 -2.80
C PHE A 195 37.68 -10.38 -4.10
N THR A 196 37.47 -11.70 -4.25
CA THR A 196 37.61 -12.43 -5.51
C THR A 196 36.52 -13.48 -5.64
N SER A 197 36.01 -13.74 -6.83
CA SER A 197 35.04 -14.83 -7.04
C SER A 197 35.70 -16.18 -7.36
N LYS A 198 37.04 -16.19 -7.48
CA LYS A 198 37.84 -17.38 -7.76
C LYS A 198 39.18 -17.32 -7.03
N LEU A 199 39.57 -18.40 -6.38
CA LEU A 199 40.90 -18.59 -5.78
C LEU A 199 41.91 -19.03 -6.84
N GLY A 200 43.17 -18.64 -6.65
CA GLY A 200 44.30 -18.97 -7.51
C GLY A 200 44.79 -20.41 -7.31
N ASN A 201 45.52 -20.93 -8.29
CA ASN A 201 46.03 -22.31 -8.25
C ASN A 201 47.28 -22.47 -7.37
N GLY A 202 47.77 -21.39 -6.76
CA GLY A 202 48.94 -21.36 -5.89
C GLY A 202 49.18 -19.98 -5.30
N THR A 203 50.18 -19.87 -4.42
CA THR A 203 50.39 -18.71 -3.54
C THR A 203 50.87 -17.42 -4.22
N ASP A 204 50.99 -17.41 -5.54
CA ASP A 204 51.43 -16.25 -6.34
C ASP A 204 50.64 -16.12 -7.66
N ASP A 205 49.47 -16.77 -7.77
CA ASP A 205 48.64 -16.75 -8.98
C ASP A 205 47.78 -15.46 -9.09
N TRP A 206 48.37 -14.30 -8.82
CA TRP A 206 47.70 -13.00 -8.84
C TRP A 206 47.20 -12.63 -10.24
N SER A 207 47.96 -12.95 -11.28
CA SER A 207 47.55 -12.75 -12.66
C SER A 207 46.37 -13.65 -13.06
N GLY A 208 46.28 -14.86 -12.49
CA GLY A 208 45.21 -15.81 -12.79
C GLY A 208 43.88 -15.43 -12.12
N ILE A 209 43.92 -14.72 -10.99
CA ILE A 209 42.72 -14.22 -10.31
C ILE A 209 42.36 -12.78 -10.67
N ALA A 210 43.24 -12.02 -11.33
CA ALA A 210 43.01 -10.60 -11.64
C ALA A 210 41.64 -10.29 -12.29
N PRO A 211 41.14 -11.07 -13.27
CA PRO A 211 39.80 -10.83 -13.86
C PRO A 211 38.63 -11.09 -12.91
N TYR A 212 38.88 -11.80 -11.80
CA TYR A 212 37.89 -12.25 -10.83
C TYR A 212 37.90 -11.42 -9.54
N ARG A 213 38.73 -10.37 -9.46
CA ARG A 213 38.83 -9.50 -8.28
C ARG A 213 37.80 -8.38 -8.30
N LEU A 214 37.22 -8.10 -7.13
CA LEU A 214 36.28 -7.01 -6.90
C LEU A 214 36.83 -6.07 -5.83
N THR A 215 36.93 -4.79 -6.16
CA THR A 215 37.62 -3.75 -5.36
C THR A 215 36.79 -2.47 -5.27
N PRO A 216 36.96 -1.64 -4.23
CA PRO A 216 36.21 -0.40 -4.07
C PRO A 216 36.59 0.68 -5.10
N ILE A 217 35.66 1.58 -5.42
CA ILE A 217 35.92 2.73 -6.29
C ILE A 217 36.71 3.79 -5.49
N SER A 218 38.04 3.83 -5.65
CA SER A 218 38.90 4.78 -4.93
C SER A 218 40.23 5.07 -5.65
N GLU A 219 40.78 6.27 -5.48
CA GLU A 219 42.14 6.64 -5.90
C GLU A 219 43.16 6.15 -4.85
N GLY A 220 43.24 4.83 -4.65
CA GLY A 220 44.10 4.17 -3.66
C GLY A 220 43.35 3.23 -2.72
N ASN A 221 44.02 2.72 -1.67
CA ASN A 221 43.37 1.83 -0.71
C ASN A 221 42.23 2.56 0.02
N PHE A 222 41.03 1.99 -0.02
CA PHE A 222 39.84 2.59 0.58
C PHE A 222 39.87 2.41 2.10
N TRP A 223 39.95 3.51 2.85
CA TRP A 223 40.03 3.49 4.30
C TRP A 223 38.66 3.45 4.96
N VAL A 224 38.41 2.41 5.75
CA VAL A 224 37.19 2.27 6.55
C VAL A 224 37.33 3.12 7.83
N THR A 225 36.56 4.20 7.90
CA THR A 225 36.38 5.03 9.09
C THR A 225 35.07 4.70 9.82
N SER A 226 34.87 5.32 10.99
CA SER A 226 33.56 5.39 11.65
C SER A 226 32.45 6.08 10.83
N ALA A 227 32.79 6.80 9.77
CA ALA A 227 31.85 7.43 8.84
C ALA A 227 31.47 6.52 7.67
N THR A 228 32.26 5.50 7.36
CA THR A 228 32.00 4.54 6.28
C THR A 228 31.45 3.21 6.80
N LEU A 229 31.59 2.92 8.11
CA LEU A 229 30.92 1.77 8.74
C LEU A 229 29.41 1.95 8.70
N GLY A 230 28.69 0.93 8.21
CA GLY A 230 27.25 0.97 8.02
C GLY A 230 26.80 1.81 6.81
N VAL A 231 27.73 2.26 5.96
CA VAL A 231 27.43 2.95 4.70
C VAL A 231 27.89 2.07 3.53
N PRO A 232 27.04 1.84 2.50
CA PRO A 232 27.45 1.08 1.32
C PRO A 232 28.63 1.75 0.60
N ILE A 233 29.72 0.99 0.44
CA ILE A 233 30.92 1.38 -0.29
C ILE A 233 30.73 0.99 -1.75
N PRO A 234 30.80 1.93 -2.71
CA PRO A 234 30.72 1.60 -4.13
C PRO A 234 31.91 0.74 -4.58
N MET A 235 31.62 -0.29 -5.37
CA MET A 235 32.60 -1.25 -5.89
C MET A 235 32.77 -1.09 -7.41
N ASN A 236 33.97 -1.37 -7.91
CA ASN A 236 34.27 -1.44 -9.34
C ASN A 236 33.58 -2.65 -9.99
N GLU A 237 33.62 -2.74 -11.32
CA GLU A 237 33.35 -4.02 -11.99
C GLU A 237 34.52 -4.99 -11.72
N PHE A 238 34.26 -6.30 -11.84
CA PHE A 238 35.30 -7.31 -11.65
C PHE A 238 36.48 -7.07 -12.62
N GLY A 239 37.70 -7.03 -12.06
CA GLY A 239 38.94 -6.82 -12.82
C GLY A 239 39.31 -5.35 -13.13
N ASP A 240 38.46 -4.37 -12.80
CA ASP A 240 38.67 -2.96 -13.21
C ASP A 240 39.74 -2.21 -12.38
N CYS A 241 40.11 -2.70 -11.18
CA CYS A 241 41.14 -2.04 -10.35
C CYS A 241 41.79 -3.01 -9.33
N VAL A 242 42.69 -3.88 -9.78
CA VAL A 242 43.25 -4.97 -8.95
C VAL A 242 44.24 -4.53 -7.88
N ASP A 243 44.77 -3.30 -7.94
CA ASP A 243 45.78 -2.81 -6.98
C ASP A 243 45.17 -2.02 -5.81
N VAL A 244 43.85 -2.03 -5.67
CA VAL A 244 43.12 -1.35 -4.59
C VAL A 244 42.60 -2.37 -3.58
N ALA A 245 42.86 -2.11 -2.29
CA ALA A 245 42.35 -2.88 -1.16
C ALA A 245 41.52 -2.01 -0.21
N ILE A 246 40.69 -2.65 0.61
CA ILE A 246 40.00 -2.02 1.73
C ILE A 246 40.94 -2.09 2.95
N ARG A 247 41.30 -0.93 3.49
CA ARG A 247 42.10 -0.76 4.72
C ARG A 247 41.13 -0.57 5.88
N ILE A 248 41.12 -1.47 6.86
CA ILE A 248 40.14 -1.51 7.96
C ILE A 248 40.83 -1.62 9.33
N PRO A 249 40.32 -0.97 10.39
CA PRO A 249 40.84 -1.18 11.73
C PRO A 249 40.62 -2.62 12.21
N LYS A 250 41.48 -3.11 13.10
CA LYS A 250 41.29 -4.42 13.73
C LYS A 250 39.91 -4.55 14.39
N GLY A 251 39.34 -5.74 14.34
CA GLY A 251 38.03 -6.04 14.90
C GLY A 251 37.27 -7.07 14.09
N THR A 252 36.14 -7.51 14.64
CA THR A 252 35.20 -8.39 13.96
C THR A 252 34.11 -7.56 13.27
N TYR A 253 33.84 -7.88 12.01
CA TYR A 253 32.89 -7.18 11.16
C TYR A 253 31.99 -8.18 10.47
N GLU A 254 30.79 -7.73 10.15
CA GLU A 254 29.90 -8.36 9.19
C GLU A 254 30.00 -7.58 7.87
N LEU A 255 30.28 -8.30 6.80
CA LEU A 255 30.48 -7.75 5.46
C LEU A 255 29.37 -8.27 4.57
N THR A 256 28.68 -7.35 3.90
CA THR A 256 27.63 -7.66 2.91
C THR A 256 28.05 -7.08 1.57
N VAL A 257 28.22 -7.93 0.55
CA VAL A 257 28.55 -7.51 -0.81
C VAL A 257 27.38 -7.84 -1.72
N ASN A 258 26.83 -6.81 -2.36
CA ASN A 258 25.90 -6.99 -3.47
C ASN A 258 26.68 -6.79 -4.78
N VAL A 259 26.86 -7.88 -5.52
CA VAL A 259 27.62 -7.87 -6.78
C VAL A 259 26.83 -7.24 -7.93
N GLU A 260 25.51 -7.24 -7.86
CA GLU A 260 24.61 -6.63 -8.85
C GLU A 260 24.56 -5.11 -8.66
N ASP A 261 24.32 -4.67 -7.42
CA ASP A 261 24.33 -3.23 -7.07
C ASP A 261 25.75 -2.65 -7.00
N ARG A 262 26.77 -3.51 -7.04
CA ARG A 262 28.20 -3.18 -6.87
C ARG A 262 28.44 -2.36 -5.61
N THR A 263 27.97 -2.88 -4.48
CA THR A 263 28.16 -2.24 -3.19
C THR A 263 28.72 -3.23 -2.17
N CYS A 264 29.52 -2.71 -1.24
CA CYS A 264 29.99 -3.44 -0.07
C CYS A 264 29.63 -2.66 1.19
N LEU A 265 28.78 -3.23 2.03
CA LEU A 265 28.45 -2.72 3.35
C LEU A 265 29.33 -3.43 4.38
N ILE A 266 29.97 -2.64 5.26
CA ILE A 266 30.78 -3.17 6.35
C ILE A 266 30.19 -2.66 7.67
N THR A 267 29.72 -3.57 8.51
CA THR A 267 29.19 -3.30 9.85
C THR A 267 30.11 -3.93 10.88
N ARG A 268 30.34 -3.25 12.00
CA ARG A 268 31.19 -3.80 13.07
C ARG A 268 30.34 -4.68 13.98
N LYS A 269 30.71 -5.95 14.15
CA LYS A 269 30.08 -6.85 15.12
C LYS A 269 30.61 -6.50 16.52
N SER A 270 29.70 -6.38 17.48
CA SER A 270 30.03 -6.07 18.87
C SER A 270 30.75 -7.25 19.52
N GLY A 271 32.08 -7.23 19.44
CA GLY A 271 32.96 -8.16 20.14
C GLY A 271 34.37 -7.55 20.29
N GLY A 272 34.68 -7.07 21.50
CA GLY A 272 36.05 -6.79 21.96
C GLY A 272 36.70 -5.46 21.53
N GLY A 273 36.54 -4.41 22.36
CA GLY A 273 37.33 -3.16 22.32
C GLY A 273 36.52 -1.92 21.88
N PRO A 274 36.67 -0.75 22.55
CA PRO A 274 35.62 0.25 22.71
C PRO A 274 35.21 0.87 21.38
N VAL A 275 33.92 0.75 21.05
CA VAL A 275 33.24 1.62 20.08
C VAL A 275 32.43 2.59 20.90
N THR A 276 32.83 3.86 20.89
CA THR A 276 32.14 4.95 21.61
C THR A 276 30.71 5.07 21.10
N GLY A 277 29.73 4.72 21.95
CA GLY A 277 28.31 5.01 21.74
C GLY A 277 28.10 6.48 21.40
N LYS A 278 27.27 6.77 20.40
CA LYS A 278 27.15 8.11 19.83
C LYS A 278 26.18 9.02 20.61
N GLY A 279 25.56 8.53 21.68
CA GLY A 279 24.51 9.23 22.45
C GLY A 279 23.18 9.34 21.72
N TRP A 280 23.22 9.67 20.43
CA TRP A 280 22.08 9.63 19.52
C TRP A 280 22.59 9.43 18.08
N PRO A 281 21.99 8.57 17.25
CA PRO A 281 22.52 8.30 15.90
C PRO A 281 22.48 9.55 14.99
N ALA A 282 23.46 9.62 14.08
CA ALA A 282 23.44 10.62 12.99
C ALA A 282 22.47 10.15 11.90
N MET A 283 21.86 11.09 11.18
CA MET A 283 20.90 10.80 10.09
C MET A 283 19.78 9.83 10.53
N PHE A 284 19.37 9.90 11.80
CA PHE A 284 18.35 9.02 12.34
C PHE A 284 16.98 9.38 11.79
N GLY A 285 16.38 8.49 10.99
CA GLY A 285 15.04 8.66 10.42
C GLY A 285 13.90 8.21 11.32
N GLY A 286 14.22 7.61 12.47
CA GLY A 286 13.23 6.96 13.32
C GLY A 286 12.38 7.93 14.15
N VAL A 287 11.28 7.41 14.67
CA VAL A 287 10.32 8.11 15.52
C VAL A 287 10.29 7.48 16.90
N MET A 288 10.33 8.32 17.93
CA MET A 288 10.25 7.91 19.32
C MET A 288 8.80 8.00 19.82
N LEU A 289 8.39 7.07 20.69
CA LEU A 289 7.16 7.16 21.47
C LEU A 289 7.51 7.30 22.94
N GLN A 290 7.00 8.31 23.62
CA GLN A 290 6.84 8.24 25.07
C GLN A 290 5.66 7.32 25.35
N GLY A 291 5.93 6.06 25.67
CA GLY A 291 4.95 4.96 25.81
C GLY A 291 4.11 5.01 27.07
N PHE A 292 3.97 6.18 27.71
CA PHE A 292 3.20 6.38 28.94
C PHE A 292 2.75 7.81 29.13
N TYR A 293 1.86 8.02 30.09
CA TYR A 293 1.41 9.32 30.58
C TYR A 293 1.25 9.26 32.10
N TRP A 294 1.01 10.39 32.75
CA TRP A 294 0.81 10.40 34.20
C TRP A 294 -0.38 9.53 34.62
N ASP A 295 -0.20 8.66 35.62
CA ASP A 295 -1.19 7.69 36.10
C ASP A 295 -1.64 6.63 35.06
N SER A 296 -0.81 6.31 34.06
CA SER A 296 -1.13 5.29 33.05
C SER A 296 -0.95 3.84 33.54
N TYR A 297 -1.00 3.57 34.85
CA TYR A 297 -0.61 2.30 35.49
C TYR A 297 -1.10 1.05 34.76
N ASP A 298 -2.39 1.01 34.40
CA ASP A 298 -2.98 -0.10 33.64
C ASP A 298 -2.59 -0.09 32.17
N ALA A 299 -2.63 1.07 31.52
CA ALA A 299 -2.35 1.23 30.09
C ALA A 299 -0.88 0.96 29.73
N THR A 300 0.01 1.01 30.72
CA THR A 300 1.47 0.87 30.56
C THR A 300 2.06 -0.20 31.45
N ARG A 301 1.25 -1.19 31.86
CA ARG A 301 1.78 -2.43 32.41
C ARG A 301 2.72 -3.07 31.41
N TRP A 302 3.76 -3.74 31.90
CA TRP A 302 4.70 -4.47 31.06
C TRP A 302 3.99 -5.45 30.13
N THR A 303 3.00 -6.20 30.64
CA THR A 303 2.18 -7.12 29.83
C THR A 303 1.38 -6.42 28.75
N THR A 304 0.80 -5.24 29.04
CA THR A 304 0.02 -4.47 28.07
C THR A 304 0.91 -3.88 26.97
N LEU A 305 2.12 -3.42 27.33
CA LEU A 305 3.10 -2.97 26.34
C LEU A 305 3.63 -4.15 25.50
N THR A 306 3.83 -5.33 26.09
CA THR A 306 4.17 -6.56 25.35
C THR A 306 3.09 -6.90 24.32
N GLU A 307 1.81 -6.87 24.69
CA GLU A 307 0.68 -7.14 23.77
C GLU A 307 0.63 -6.12 22.61
N LYS A 308 1.05 -4.88 22.86
CA LYS A 308 1.08 -3.79 21.88
C LYS A 308 2.37 -3.73 21.06
N ALA A 309 3.37 -4.55 21.38
CA ALA A 309 4.70 -4.43 20.79
C ALA A 309 4.69 -4.54 19.26
N GLN A 310 3.94 -5.49 18.69
CA GLN A 310 3.82 -5.65 17.23
C GLN A 310 3.14 -4.43 16.56
N GLU A 311 2.12 -3.86 17.19
CA GLU A 311 1.41 -2.68 16.67
C GLU A 311 2.31 -1.45 16.70
N LEU A 312 2.84 -1.11 17.88
CA LEU A 312 3.65 0.08 18.09
C LEU A 312 4.96 0.02 17.29
N SER A 313 5.56 -1.17 17.20
CA SER A 313 6.80 -1.37 16.44
C SER A 313 6.62 -1.20 14.94
N GLN A 314 5.42 -1.09 14.38
CA GLN A 314 5.27 -0.71 12.97
C GLN A 314 5.60 0.77 12.75
N TYR A 315 5.44 1.61 13.77
CA TYR A 315 5.48 3.06 13.64
C TYR A 315 6.58 3.72 14.46
N PHE A 316 7.06 3.06 15.51
CA PHE A 316 8.07 3.61 16.40
C PHE A 316 9.34 2.78 16.37
N ASP A 317 10.46 3.49 16.35
CA ASP A 317 11.81 2.93 16.34
C ASP A 317 12.39 2.90 17.76
N VAL A 318 11.87 3.75 18.64
CA VAL A 318 12.29 3.85 20.04
C VAL A 318 11.06 4.04 20.94
N ILE A 319 10.92 3.23 21.99
CA ILE A 319 9.89 3.39 23.02
C ILE A 319 10.55 3.80 24.33
N TRP A 320 10.16 4.95 24.87
CA TRP A 320 10.47 5.37 26.22
C TRP A 320 9.39 4.90 27.18
N VAL A 321 9.77 3.99 28.07
CA VAL A 321 8.90 3.38 29.08
C VAL A 321 9.09 4.08 30.43
N PRO A 322 8.10 4.04 31.33
CA PRO A 322 8.23 4.68 32.65
C PRO A 322 9.36 4.04 33.46
N ASN A 323 9.78 4.72 34.52
CA ASN A 323 10.86 4.26 35.38
C ASN A 323 10.53 2.87 35.95
N SER A 324 11.43 1.92 35.71
CA SER A 324 11.27 0.52 36.13
C SER A 324 11.94 0.17 37.47
N GLY A 325 12.55 1.13 38.16
CA GLY A 325 13.16 0.95 39.47
C GLY A 325 12.11 0.89 40.58
N SER A 326 12.26 -0.05 41.52
CA SER A 326 11.32 -0.19 42.63
C SER A 326 11.39 1.01 43.59
N VAL A 327 10.22 1.57 43.92
CA VAL A 327 10.06 2.62 44.94
C VAL A 327 9.78 2.07 46.34
N ASP A 328 9.49 0.77 46.45
CA ASP A 328 9.35 0.06 47.72
C ASP A 328 9.94 -1.36 47.59
N ALA A 329 10.05 -2.09 48.70
CA ALA A 329 10.70 -3.41 48.68
C ALA A 329 9.94 -4.49 47.89
N TYR A 330 8.66 -4.26 47.61
CA TYR A 330 7.70 -5.21 47.04
C TYR A 330 7.12 -4.75 45.68
N GLY A 331 7.39 -3.52 45.23
CA GLY A 331 6.84 -2.93 44.01
C GLY A 331 5.33 -2.68 44.07
N SER A 332 4.75 -2.47 45.26
CA SER A 332 3.30 -2.58 45.47
C SER A 332 2.52 -1.27 45.42
N ALA A 333 3.18 -0.12 45.67
CA ALA A 333 2.53 1.18 45.59
C ALA A 333 2.39 1.64 44.12
N GLU A 334 1.21 2.15 43.75
CA GLU A 334 1.03 2.91 42.51
C GLU A 334 1.94 4.14 42.55
N SER A 335 2.93 4.17 41.66
CA SER A 335 3.92 5.24 41.56
C SER A 335 4.53 5.25 40.17
N MET A 336 4.72 6.45 39.61
CA MET A 336 5.39 6.63 38.32
C MET A 336 6.92 6.45 38.39
N GLY A 337 7.49 6.28 39.58
CA GLY A 337 8.91 5.92 39.79
C GLY A 337 9.88 7.09 39.96
N TYR A 338 9.42 8.35 39.91
CA TYR A 338 10.23 9.57 40.09
C TYR A 338 10.72 9.84 41.53
N MET A 339 10.62 8.85 42.42
CA MET A 339 11.19 8.87 43.78
C MET A 339 11.89 7.53 44.04
N PRO A 340 12.99 7.23 43.33
CA PRO A 340 13.55 5.88 43.30
C PRO A 340 14.19 5.50 44.64
N VAL A 341 13.82 4.34 45.18
CA VAL A 341 14.45 3.75 46.39
C VAL A 341 15.49 2.69 46.02
N TYR A 342 15.19 1.86 45.02
CA TYR A 342 16.06 0.78 44.56
C TYR A 342 16.47 1.02 43.10
N TRP A 343 17.73 0.76 42.79
CA TRP A 343 18.28 0.82 41.43
C TRP A 343 18.52 -0.57 40.83
N LEU A 344 18.71 -1.62 41.64
CA LEU A 344 18.93 -3.00 41.12
C LEU A 344 17.71 -3.91 41.28
N LYS A 345 16.57 -3.37 41.71
CA LYS A 345 15.29 -4.10 41.81
C LYS A 345 14.25 -3.47 40.89
N HIS A 346 13.58 -4.33 40.11
CA HIS A 346 12.69 -3.91 39.03
C HIS A 346 11.29 -4.52 39.11
N ASN A 347 10.76 -4.66 40.33
CA ASN A 347 9.34 -4.93 40.54
C ASN A 347 8.63 -3.61 40.83
N THR A 348 7.66 -3.24 40.01
CA THR A 348 6.93 -1.97 40.12
C THR A 348 5.44 -2.21 39.98
N CYS A 349 4.64 -1.15 40.14
CA CYS A 349 3.21 -1.21 39.86
C CYS A 349 2.89 -1.54 38.39
N PHE A 350 3.84 -1.34 37.47
CA PHE A 350 3.73 -1.71 36.06
C PHE A 350 3.95 -3.22 35.81
N GLY A 351 4.58 -3.93 36.76
CA GLY A 351 4.74 -5.38 36.71
C GLY A 351 6.05 -5.88 37.32
N THR A 352 6.27 -7.18 37.18
CA THR A 352 7.49 -7.87 37.65
C THR A 352 8.67 -7.67 36.71
N GLU A 353 9.90 -7.86 37.20
CA GLU A 353 11.10 -7.81 36.37
C GLU A 353 11.06 -8.83 35.21
N SER A 354 10.46 -10.01 35.42
CA SER A 354 10.31 -11.01 34.36
C SER A 354 9.45 -10.50 33.21
N GLN A 355 8.34 -9.81 33.53
CA GLN A 355 7.46 -9.22 32.53
C GLN A 355 8.14 -8.03 31.83
N LEU A 356 8.96 -7.26 32.55
CA LEU A 356 9.78 -6.20 31.95
C LEU A 356 10.75 -6.76 30.90
N ARG A 357 11.48 -7.82 31.24
CA ARG A 357 12.43 -8.48 30.33
C ARG A 357 11.73 -9.04 29.09
N GLU A 358 10.56 -9.63 29.28
CA GLU A 358 9.71 -10.12 28.19
C GLU A 358 9.25 -8.99 27.27
N MET A 359 8.82 -7.86 27.84
CA MET A 359 8.43 -6.67 27.08
C MET A 359 9.60 -6.14 26.23
N ILE A 360 10.78 -5.94 26.84
CA ILE A 360 11.99 -5.47 26.12
C ILE A 360 12.36 -6.42 24.98
N SER A 361 12.44 -7.72 25.28
CA SER A 361 12.74 -8.77 24.28
C SER A 361 11.73 -8.77 23.13
N THR A 362 10.44 -8.56 23.43
CA THR A 362 9.39 -8.53 22.41
C THR A 362 9.52 -7.31 21.50
N PHE A 363 9.82 -6.12 22.03
CA PHE A 363 10.12 -4.94 21.20
C PHE A 363 11.38 -5.12 20.35
N HIS A 364 12.43 -5.74 20.90
CA HIS A 364 13.64 -6.08 20.15
C HIS A 364 13.37 -7.03 18.99
N ASN A 365 12.52 -8.05 19.19
CA ASN A 365 12.10 -8.97 18.13
C ASN A 365 11.35 -8.26 16.99
N HIS A 366 10.87 -7.04 17.21
CA HIS A 366 10.25 -6.18 16.19
C HIS A 366 11.12 -4.97 15.80
N ASN A 367 12.44 -5.06 16.03
CA ASN A 367 13.43 -4.03 15.70
C ASN A 367 13.09 -2.65 16.30
N THR A 368 12.67 -2.63 17.57
CA THR A 368 12.33 -1.40 18.30
C THR A 368 13.15 -1.32 19.57
N SER A 369 13.87 -0.21 19.74
CA SER A 369 14.68 0.03 20.95
C SER A 369 13.83 0.49 22.12
N VAL A 370 14.26 0.17 23.35
CA VAL A 370 13.58 0.55 24.59
C VAL A 370 14.49 1.41 25.46
N LEU A 371 13.99 2.59 25.85
CA LEU A 371 14.64 3.55 26.73
C LEU A 371 14.08 3.44 28.16
N MET A 372 14.97 3.37 29.14
CA MET A 372 14.62 3.51 30.55
C MET A 372 14.50 4.99 30.94
N ASP A 373 13.42 5.36 31.64
CA ASP A 373 13.34 6.65 32.34
C ASP A 373 14.20 6.61 33.61
N MET A 374 15.32 7.33 33.61
CA MET A 374 16.37 7.23 34.60
C MET A 374 16.43 8.47 35.48
N VAL A 375 16.17 8.26 36.76
CA VAL A 375 16.19 9.31 37.79
C VAL A 375 17.50 9.23 38.57
N LEU A 376 18.41 10.15 38.25
CA LEU A 376 19.75 10.21 38.86
C LEU A 376 19.96 11.42 39.77
N ASN A 377 19.18 12.50 39.62
CA ASN A 377 19.35 13.70 40.42
C ASN A 377 19.27 13.42 41.92
N HIS A 378 18.24 12.67 42.31
CA HIS A 378 17.91 12.43 43.70
C HIS A 378 17.56 10.97 43.94
N LYS A 379 17.61 10.57 45.22
CA LYS A 379 17.26 9.23 45.68
C LYS A 379 16.46 9.27 46.98
N SER A 380 15.49 8.37 47.10
CA SER A 380 14.67 8.21 48.31
C SER A 380 15.24 7.16 49.26
N GLY A 381 15.10 7.39 50.57
CA GLY A 381 15.40 6.40 51.60
C GLY A 381 14.33 5.31 51.70
N LYS A 382 14.69 4.16 52.27
CA LYS A 382 13.77 3.02 52.38
C LYS A 382 12.65 3.28 53.38
N THR A 383 12.98 3.92 54.50
CA THR A 383 12.07 4.16 55.63
C THR A 383 12.18 5.56 56.21
N GLY A 384 13.27 6.26 55.92
CA GLY A 384 13.53 7.63 56.37
C GLY A 384 14.20 8.45 55.28
N TRP A 385 14.83 9.56 55.66
CA TRP A 385 15.32 10.54 54.70
C TRP A 385 16.58 10.08 53.97
N VAL A 386 17.50 9.43 54.68
CA VAL A 386 18.87 9.17 54.20
C VAL A 386 19.28 7.68 54.31
N ASP A 387 18.33 6.78 54.56
CA ASP A 387 18.57 5.35 54.70
C ASP A 387 18.49 4.61 53.36
N PHE A 388 19.31 5.03 52.40
CA PHE A 388 19.37 4.46 51.06
C PHE A 388 19.62 2.95 51.07
N ALA A 389 19.06 2.25 50.07
CA ALA A 389 19.22 0.81 49.94
C ALA A 389 20.63 0.46 49.43
N ASN A 390 21.40 -0.28 50.22
CA ASN A 390 22.56 -1.02 49.70
C ASN A 390 22.06 -2.27 48.97
N GLU A 391 22.54 -2.46 47.75
CA GLU A 391 22.04 -3.49 46.83
C GLU A 391 23.19 -4.36 46.33
N SER A 392 22.89 -5.65 46.11
CA SER A 392 23.80 -6.60 45.48
C SER A 392 22.98 -7.63 44.73
N VAL A 393 23.19 -7.74 43.42
CA VAL A 393 22.51 -8.68 42.53
C VAL A 393 23.55 -9.37 41.65
N THR A 394 23.43 -10.68 41.50
CA THR A 394 24.14 -11.42 40.44
C THR A 394 23.27 -11.39 39.19
N GLY A 395 23.78 -10.76 38.13
CA GLY A 395 23.08 -10.62 36.86
C GLY A 395 22.76 -11.98 36.26
N PRO A 396 21.50 -12.25 35.87
CA PRO A 396 21.11 -13.55 35.34
C PRO A 396 21.60 -13.78 33.90
N VAL A 397 21.99 -12.73 33.17
CA VAL A 397 22.45 -12.83 31.78
C VAL A 397 23.97 -12.97 31.73
N THR A 398 24.72 -12.06 32.35
CA THR A 398 26.20 -12.10 32.28
C THR A 398 26.84 -12.90 33.42
N GLY A 399 26.12 -13.19 34.49
CA GLY A 399 26.66 -13.79 35.71
C GLY A 399 27.53 -12.84 36.55
N LEU A 400 27.65 -11.57 36.17
CA LEU A 400 28.43 -10.57 36.91
C LEU A 400 27.72 -10.14 38.20
N ASN A 401 28.49 -9.79 39.22
CA ASN A 401 27.95 -9.20 40.45
C ASN A 401 27.90 -7.69 40.34
N TYR A 402 26.71 -7.12 40.50
CA TYR A 402 26.44 -5.69 40.56
C TYR A 402 26.13 -5.33 42.01
N SER A 403 26.93 -4.45 42.61
CA SER A 403 26.70 -4.02 43.99
C SER A 403 26.97 -2.53 44.16
N MET A 404 26.15 -1.90 45.01
CA MET A 404 26.24 -0.50 45.34
C MET A 404 26.03 -0.28 46.83
N THR A 405 26.76 0.68 47.38
CA THR A 405 26.66 1.10 48.78
C THR A 405 26.55 2.60 48.87
N TRP A 406 25.80 3.07 49.86
CA TRP A 406 25.52 4.49 50.07
C TRP A 406 25.91 4.95 51.47
N SER A 407 26.24 6.23 51.56
CA SER A 407 26.63 6.92 52.78
C SER A 407 26.14 8.37 52.76
N LEU A 408 26.22 9.07 53.90
CA LEU A 408 25.90 10.51 53.97
C LEU A 408 26.89 11.39 53.20
N ALA A 409 28.04 10.86 52.77
CA ALA A 409 28.98 11.58 51.91
C ALA A 409 28.54 11.56 50.43
N ASP A 410 27.51 10.77 50.09
CA ASP A 410 26.97 10.68 48.73
C ASP A 410 25.76 11.62 48.51
N ILE A 411 25.37 12.37 49.55
CA ILE A 411 24.28 13.35 49.53
C ILE A 411 24.90 14.75 49.57
N CYS A 412 24.37 15.65 48.75
CA CYS A 412 24.80 17.05 48.71
C CYS A 412 24.70 17.71 50.10
N ASN A 413 25.71 18.49 50.50
CA ASN A 413 25.69 19.16 51.82
C ASN A 413 24.73 20.36 51.90
N THR A 414 24.16 20.75 50.76
CA THR A 414 23.12 21.79 50.63
C THR A 414 21.71 21.22 50.66
N ASP A 415 21.56 19.89 50.61
CA ASP A 415 20.28 19.20 50.69
C ASP A 415 19.55 19.52 52.01
N GLU A 416 18.23 19.62 51.96
CA GLU A 416 17.42 20.03 53.10
C GLU A 416 17.39 19.00 54.25
N CYS A 417 17.93 17.78 54.05
CA CYS A 417 18.17 16.83 55.14
C CYS A 417 19.16 17.37 56.19
N VAL A 418 20.07 18.28 55.80
CA VAL A 418 20.98 18.93 56.74
C VAL A 418 20.20 19.80 57.73
N ALA A 419 19.19 20.52 57.25
CA ALA A 419 18.29 21.29 58.11
C ALA A 419 17.44 20.39 59.03
N GLN A 420 17.21 19.13 58.64
CA GLN A 420 16.57 18.10 59.48
C GLN A 420 17.52 17.41 60.47
N GLY A 421 18.79 17.81 60.52
CA GLY A 421 19.78 17.31 61.47
C GLY A 421 20.59 16.10 60.99
N TYR A 422 20.50 15.73 59.71
CA TYR A 422 21.37 14.72 59.11
C TYR A 422 22.74 15.31 58.73
N ALA A 423 23.81 14.56 58.96
CA ALA A 423 25.18 15.01 58.67
C ALA A 423 25.59 14.65 57.23
N ALA A 424 24.86 15.14 56.22
CA ALA A 424 25.29 15.03 54.83
C ALA A 424 26.59 15.83 54.61
N THR A 425 27.55 15.23 53.90
CA THR A 425 28.93 15.76 53.80
C THR A 425 29.49 15.77 52.39
N GLY A 426 28.68 15.44 51.38
CA GLY A 426 29.08 15.57 49.97
C GLY A 426 29.37 17.01 49.57
N ALA A 427 29.69 17.23 48.30
CA ALA A 427 29.79 18.55 47.71
C ALA A 427 28.46 19.33 47.81
N ALA A 428 28.50 20.63 47.56
CA ALA A 428 27.28 21.39 47.36
C ALA A 428 26.61 20.94 46.06
N ASP A 429 25.29 21.05 46.00
CA ASP A 429 24.51 20.80 44.80
C ASP A 429 25.02 21.68 43.64
N GLU A 430 25.17 21.08 42.46
CA GLU A 430 25.67 21.74 41.25
C GLU A 430 24.53 22.29 40.39
N GLY A 431 23.27 21.99 40.72
CA GLY A 431 22.07 22.38 39.98
C GLY A 431 20.88 22.78 40.84
N GLU A 432 19.67 22.54 40.31
CA GLU A 432 18.40 22.78 40.99
C GLU A 432 18.07 21.66 42.01
N ASN A 433 17.87 22.04 43.28
CA ASN A 433 17.49 21.14 44.37
C ASN A 433 16.13 20.47 44.13
N PHE A 434 15.96 19.24 44.62
CA PHE A 434 14.68 18.55 44.63
C PHE A 434 14.23 18.16 46.05
N ASP A 435 13.40 19.01 46.65
CA ASP A 435 12.88 18.85 48.03
C ASP A 435 12.12 17.52 48.30
N GLY A 436 11.74 16.79 47.25
CA GLY A 436 11.01 15.53 47.37
C GLY A 436 11.87 14.32 47.75
N SER A 437 13.19 14.36 47.54
CA SER A 437 14.13 13.25 47.81
C SER A 437 15.49 13.82 48.22
N ARG A 438 16.55 13.01 48.34
CA ARG A 438 17.89 13.58 48.61
C ARG A 438 18.71 13.71 47.35
N ASP A 439 19.21 14.91 47.09
CA ASP A 439 20.05 15.23 45.95
C ASP A 439 21.43 14.56 46.08
N LEU A 440 21.86 13.89 45.01
CA LEU A 440 23.09 13.10 44.98
C LEU A 440 24.30 13.97 44.61
N ASP A 441 25.40 13.77 45.34
CA ASP A 441 26.68 14.41 45.02
C ASP A 441 27.33 13.70 43.81
N HIS A 442 27.10 14.21 42.60
CA HIS A 442 27.69 13.66 41.38
C HIS A 442 29.22 13.81 41.30
N THR A 443 29.84 14.66 42.13
CA THR A 443 31.31 14.76 42.27
C THR A 443 31.90 13.57 43.03
N SER A 444 31.09 12.87 43.84
CA SER A 444 31.50 11.69 44.60
C SER A 444 31.88 10.54 43.67
N ALA A 445 33.09 10.00 43.86
CA ALA A 445 33.55 8.81 43.15
C ALA A 445 32.65 7.59 43.41
N ASN A 446 32.05 7.51 44.60
CA ASN A 446 31.14 6.41 44.95
C ASN A 446 29.78 6.57 44.24
N VAL A 447 29.23 7.79 44.14
CA VAL A 447 28.03 8.08 43.34
C VAL A 447 28.28 7.74 41.87
N GLN A 448 29.38 8.20 41.30
CA GLN A 448 29.74 7.87 39.91
C GLN A 448 29.90 6.36 39.67
N GLN A 449 30.50 5.63 40.62
CA GLN A 449 30.61 4.18 40.56
C GLN A 449 29.24 3.49 40.63
N ASN A 450 28.35 3.96 41.51
CA ASN A 450 27.00 3.41 41.65
C ASN A 450 26.17 3.65 40.39
N VAL A 451 26.25 4.85 39.79
CA VAL A 451 25.58 5.17 38.52
C VAL A 451 26.11 4.28 37.39
N ASN A 452 27.43 4.16 37.25
CA ASN A 452 28.04 3.28 36.24
C ASN A 452 27.64 1.81 36.42
N THR A 453 27.53 1.35 37.67
CA THR A 453 27.06 -0.01 38.00
C THR A 453 25.60 -0.18 37.58
N TYR A 454 24.75 0.80 37.88
CA TYR A 454 23.34 0.79 37.53
C TYR A 454 23.13 0.76 36.01
N GLN A 455 23.77 1.65 35.26
CA GLN A 455 23.64 1.71 33.80
C GLN A 455 24.10 0.43 33.11
N LYS A 456 25.21 -0.16 33.58
CA LYS A 456 25.68 -1.44 33.06
C LYS A 456 24.72 -2.58 33.38
N TYR A 457 24.08 -2.57 34.55
CA TYR A 457 23.03 -3.54 34.88
C TYR A 457 21.83 -3.39 33.94
N LEU A 458 21.35 -2.17 33.70
CA LEU A 458 20.22 -1.90 32.80
C LEU A 458 20.50 -2.38 31.36
N ILE A 459 21.68 -2.07 30.81
CA ILE A 459 22.03 -2.47 29.44
C ILE A 459 22.34 -3.96 29.35
N ASN A 460 23.27 -4.47 30.17
CA ASN A 460 23.81 -5.82 30.00
C ASN A 460 22.89 -6.90 30.56
N GLU A 461 22.11 -6.59 31.59
CA GLU A 461 21.20 -7.56 32.20
C GLU A 461 19.77 -7.38 31.72
N LEU A 462 19.20 -6.17 31.77
CA LEU A 462 17.78 -5.98 31.42
C LEU A 462 17.54 -5.80 29.92
N GLY A 463 18.56 -5.44 29.15
CA GLY A 463 18.46 -5.26 27.71
C GLY A 463 17.96 -3.89 27.29
N TYR A 464 18.02 -2.86 28.14
CA TYR A 464 17.71 -1.49 27.68
C TYR A 464 18.74 -1.01 26.65
N ASP A 465 18.28 -0.29 25.64
CA ASP A 465 19.14 0.29 24.59
C ASP A 465 19.69 1.67 24.99
N GLY A 466 19.14 2.26 26.04
CA GLY A 466 19.44 3.63 26.37
C GLY A 466 18.59 4.23 27.49
N PHE A 467 18.76 5.54 27.68
CA PHE A 467 18.25 6.26 28.84
C PHE A 467 17.61 7.60 28.50
N ARG A 468 16.45 7.89 29.09
CA ARG A 468 15.97 9.27 29.27
C ARG A 468 16.43 9.74 30.64
N TYR A 469 17.24 10.77 30.73
CA TYR A 469 17.70 11.32 32.00
C TYR A 469 16.70 12.34 32.52
N ASP A 470 16.09 12.01 33.66
CA ASP A 470 15.16 12.86 34.39
C ASP A 470 15.89 14.05 35.05
N MET A 471 15.20 15.19 35.14
CA MET A 471 15.61 16.36 35.91
C MET A 471 17.10 16.74 35.71
N CYS A 472 17.54 16.87 34.46
CA CYS A 472 18.96 17.17 34.13
C CYS A 472 19.42 18.57 34.57
N LYS A 473 18.51 19.40 35.08
CA LYS A 473 18.84 20.70 35.70
C LYS A 473 19.44 20.56 37.10
N GLY A 474 19.26 19.42 37.76
CA GLY A 474 19.77 19.19 39.11
C GLY A 474 21.27 18.86 39.18
N TYR A 475 21.92 18.54 38.05
CA TYR A 475 23.35 18.21 38.02
C TYR A 475 24.01 18.58 36.69
N ALA A 476 25.33 18.74 36.68
CA ALA A 476 26.05 19.23 35.50
C ALA A 476 25.97 18.25 34.31
N GLY A 477 25.84 18.77 33.09
CA GLY A 477 25.78 17.96 31.86
C GLY A 477 27.03 17.11 31.63
N TYR A 478 28.16 17.52 32.19
CA TYR A 478 29.40 16.75 32.22
C TYR A 478 29.21 15.31 32.72
N TYR A 479 28.40 15.11 33.76
CA TYR A 479 28.18 13.79 34.34
C TYR A 479 27.36 12.88 33.42
N VAL A 480 26.34 13.43 32.74
CA VAL A 480 25.62 12.69 31.69
C VAL A 480 26.60 12.22 30.61
N GLY A 481 27.51 13.09 30.19
CA GLY A 481 28.58 12.76 29.25
C GLY A 481 29.49 11.65 29.76
N LEU A 482 29.97 11.77 31.00
CA LEU A 482 30.83 10.80 31.67
C LEU A 482 30.18 9.42 31.77
N TYR A 483 28.92 9.37 32.18
CA TYR A 483 28.17 8.12 32.35
C TYR A 483 27.88 7.46 31.01
N ASN A 484 27.43 8.21 29.99
CA ASN A 484 27.22 7.68 28.65
C ASN A 484 28.51 7.19 28.00
N ALA A 485 29.66 7.83 28.26
CA ALA A 485 30.95 7.33 27.77
C ALA A 485 31.34 5.99 28.42
N ALA A 486 30.89 5.73 29.65
CA ALA A 486 31.17 4.50 30.39
C ALA A 486 30.21 3.33 30.09
N SER A 487 28.96 3.63 29.74
CA SER A 487 27.90 2.65 29.46
C SER A 487 27.57 2.48 27.97
N THR A 488 27.97 3.44 27.13
CA THR A 488 27.82 3.43 25.67
C THR A 488 26.40 3.13 25.16
N PRO A 489 25.35 3.82 25.65
CA PRO A 489 23.99 3.58 25.19
C PRO A 489 23.84 3.90 23.69
N ALA A 490 22.92 3.20 23.02
CA ALA A 490 22.55 3.49 21.64
C ALA A 490 21.80 4.83 21.55
N PHE A 491 20.92 5.07 22.52
CA PHE A 491 20.09 6.29 22.63
C PHE A 491 20.18 6.89 24.03
N SER A 492 20.30 8.20 24.10
CA SER A 492 20.25 8.93 25.34
C SER A 492 19.71 10.34 25.12
N VAL A 493 18.74 10.75 25.94
CA VAL A 493 18.13 12.08 25.88
C VAL A 493 17.97 12.65 27.28
N GLY A 494 18.36 13.90 27.48
CA GLY A 494 18.15 14.60 28.74
C GLY A 494 16.88 15.44 28.75
N GLU A 495 16.17 15.43 29.87
CA GLU A 495 15.21 16.46 30.21
C GLU A 495 15.94 17.63 30.90
N TYR A 496 16.55 18.49 30.09
CA TYR A 496 16.96 19.81 30.56
C TYR A 496 15.84 20.79 30.28
N TRP A 497 14.94 20.97 31.24
CA TRP A 497 13.69 21.72 31.03
C TRP A 497 13.92 23.24 31.01
N ASP A 498 14.35 23.76 29.86
CA ASP A 498 14.54 25.20 29.64
C ASP A 498 14.07 25.63 28.24
N GLY A 499 13.32 26.71 28.16
CA GLY A 499 12.84 27.26 26.88
C GLY A 499 13.90 28.02 26.08
N ASN A 500 15.08 28.30 26.66
CA ASN A 500 16.12 29.06 25.99
C ASN A 500 17.07 28.13 25.18
N PRO A 501 17.15 28.28 23.85
CA PRO A 501 17.97 27.43 23.01
C PRO A 501 19.48 27.57 23.30
N GLU A 502 19.96 28.73 23.76
CA GLU A 502 21.37 28.90 24.16
C GLU A 502 21.71 28.06 25.39
N THR A 503 20.79 27.96 26.36
CA THR A 503 20.99 27.14 27.55
C THR A 503 21.06 25.66 27.17
N LEU A 504 20.17 25.20 26.28
CA LEU A 504 20.18 23.82 25.79
C LEU A 504 21.47 23.50 25.01
N ARG A 505 21.95 24.41 24.15
CA ARG A 505 23.25 24.28 23.47
C ARG A 505 24.41 24.19 24.45
N TRP A 506 24.44 25.06 25.45
CA TRP A 506 25.46 25.04 26.50
C TRP A 506 25.46 23.67 27.21
N TRP A 507 24.31 23.20 27.69
CA TRP A 507 24.21 21.93 28.40
C TRP A 507 24.64 20.74 27.54
N LEU A 508 24.18 20.69 26.27
CA LEU A 508 24.63 19.67 25.31
C LEU A 508 26.15 19.67 25.13
N ASN A 509 26.77 20.85 25.07
CA ASN A 509 28.23 20.97 24.98
C ASN A 509 28.95 20.51 26.24
N GLU A 510 28.37 20.69 27.43
CA GLU A 510 28.94 20.16 28.67
C GLU A 510 28.98 18.63 28.68
N THR A 511 28.06 17.98 27.98
CA THR A 511 28.05 16.50 27.87
C THR A 511 29.19 15.95 27.01
N LYS A 512 30.01 16.82 26.40
CA LYS A 512 31.08 16.37 25.51
C LYS A 512 32.10 15.51 26.24
N GLN A 513 32.41 14.38 25.62
CA GLN A 513 33.56 13.54 25.96
C GLN A 513 34.37 13.34 24.68
N ASN A 514 35.66 13.64 24.72
CA ASN A 514 36.54 13.66 23.53
C ASN A 514 35.93 14.50 22.38
N ASP A 515 35.55 15.75 22.69
CA ASP A 515 34.94 16.73 21.78
C ASP A 515 33.62 16.32 21.12
N ARG A 516 33.00 15.25 21.62
CA ARG A 516 31.79 14.67 21.06
C ARG A 516 30.64 14.74 22.05
N ILE A 517 29.52 15.36 21.63
CA ILE A 517 28.25 15.36 22.37
C ILE A 517 27.78 13.91 22.57
N GLN A 518 27.47 13.57 23.82
CA GLN A 518 27.17 12.20 24.27
C GLN A 518 25.68 11.94 24.49
N THR A 519 24.80 12.93 24.32
CA THR A 519 23.35 12.78 24.55
C THR A 519 22.56 13.74 23.66
N ALA A 520 21.28 13.47 23.47
CA ALA A 520 20.30 14.39 22.94
C ALA A 520 19.63 15.19 24.08
N VAL A 521 18.79 16.16 23.74
CA VAL A 521 17.97 16.92 24.69
C VAL A 521 16.54 17.07 24.16
N PHE A 522 15.56 17.04 25.04
CA PHE A 522 14.19 17.43 24.66
C PHE A 522 14.15 18.91 24.27
N ASP A 523 13.55 19.20 23.11
CA ASP A 523 13.54 20.54 22.54
C ASP A 523 12.43 21.42 23.15
N PHE A 524 12.60 21.76 24.43
CA PHE A 524 11.72 22.69 25.13
C PHE A 524 11.72 24.09 24.48
N SER A 525 12.81 24.47 23.79
CA SER A 525 12.86 25.71 23.03
C SER A 525 11.88 25.73 21.85
N LEU A 526 11.52 24.57 21.29
CA LEU A 526 10.46 24.46 20.29
C LEU A 526 9.05 24.27 20.91
N LYS A 527 8.94 23.58 22.05
CA LYS A 527 7.66 23.31 22.74
C LYS A 527 6.85 24.59 23.01
N TYR A 528 7.46 25.65 23.50
CA TYR A 528 6.74 26.88 23.86
C TYR A 528 6.26 27.70 22.65
N PRO A 529 7.08 27.94 21.60
CA PRO A 529 6.59 28.51 20.34
C PRO A 529 5.45 27.71 19.72
N MET A 530 5.55 26.37 19.73
CA MET A 530 4.47 25.50 19.29
C MET A 530 3.20 25.68 20.12
N GLN A 531 3.31 25.68 21.46
CA GLN A 531 2.17 25.91 22.34
C GLN A 531 1.46 27.22 21.98
N ASN A 532 2.21 28.30 21.78
CA ASN A 532 1.66 29.60 21.37
C ASN A 532 0.94 29.50 20.01
N ALA A 533 1.58 28.93 18.99
CA ALA A 533 1.02 28.83 17.65
C ALA A 533 -0.27 27.99 17.60
N PHE A 534 -0.23 26.77 18.13
CA PHE A 534 -1.32 25.81 18.00
C PHE A 534 -2.49 26.07 18.96
N SER A 535 -2.27 26.78 20.07
CA SER A 535 -3.35 27.17 20.99
C SER A 535 -4.06 28.47 20.60
N SER A 536 -3.35 29.43 20.00
CA SER A 536 -3.88 30.78 19.72
C SER A 536 -4.05 31.12 18.23
N GLY A 537 -3.56 30.26 17.33
CA GLY A 537 -3.49 30.56 15.90
C GLY A 537 -2.37 31.55 15.54
N ASN A 538 -1.43 31.81 16.44
CA ASN A 538 -0.29 32.69 16.20
C ASN A 538 0.83 31.96 15.44
N TRP A 539 0.61 31.74 14.14
CA TRP A 539 1.53 30.98 13.28
C TRP A 539 2.94 31.57 13.19
N SER A 540 3.08 32.89 13.36
CA SER A 540 4.38 33.58 13.40
C SER A 540 5.32 33.05 14.49
N ALA A 541 4.78 32.45 15.56
CA ALA A 541 5.59 31.88 16.63
C ALA A 541 6.46 30.71 16.13
N LEU A 542 6.03 29.98 15.09
CA LEU A 542 6.80 28.87 14.51
C LEU A 542 8.04 29.33 13.71
N ASN A 543 8.24 30.64 13.54
CA ASN A 543 9.51 31.17 13.01
C ASN A 543 10.67 30.94 13.99
N ASP A 544 10.37 30.78 15.29
CA ASP A 544 11.32 30.29 16.29
C ASP A 544 11.27 28.75 16.31
N LYS A 545 12.36 28.13 15.88
CA LYS A 545 12.37 26.74 15.40
C LYS A 545 13.03 25.77 16.37
N GLY A 546 13.45 26.26 17.54
CA GLY A 546 14.20 25.52 18.52
C GLY A 546 15.51 24.92 17.98
N LEU A 547 16.03 23.91 18.68
CA LEU A 547 17.29 23.23 18.32
C LEU A 547 17.12 22.34 17.09
N ALA A 548 15.90 21.88 16.79
CA ALA A 548 15.63 21.00 15.67
C ALA A 548 15.92 21.62 14.29
N ALA A 549 16.00 22.94 14.18
CA ALA A 549 16.41 23.62 12.94
C ALA A 549 17.86 24.14 12.96
N ASP A 550 18.58 23.94 14.06
CA ASP A 550 19.97 24.35 14.18
C ASP A 550 20.86 23.27 13.55
N ALA A 551 21.54 23.59 12.45
CA ALA A 551 22.30 22.60 11.66
C ALA A 551 23.38 21.87 12.48
N ASP A 552 23.92 22.50 13.53
CA ASP A 552 24.94 21.92 14.40
C ASP A 552 24.35 21.01 15.50
N TYR A 553 23.07 21.23 15.86
CA TYR A 553 22.42 20.58 17.01
C TYR A 553 21.20 19.72 16.66
N GLN A 554 20.64 19.82 15.45
CA GLN A 554 19.44 19.13 15.01
C GLN A 554 19.51 17.60 15.21
N ARG A 555 20.70 17.01 15.08
CA ARG A 555 20.94 15.59 15.38
C ARG A 555 20.52 15.20 16.81
N TYR A 556 20.70 16.13 17.74
CA TYR A 556 20.57 15.95 19.18
C TYR A 556 19.29 16.60 19.74
N ALA A 557 18.39 17.08 18.88
CA ALA A 557 17.11 17.63 19.29
C ALA A 557 16.02 16.55 19.24
N VAL A 558 15.37 16.30 20.38
CA VAL A 558 14.18 15.45 20.46
C VAL A 558 12.95 16.34 20.58
N THR A 559 12.25 16.56 19.47
CA THR A 559 11.06 17.41 19.40
C THR A 559 9.84 16.68 19.93
N PHE A 560 8.96 17.35 20.66
CA PHE A 560 7.76 16.73 21.23
C PHE A 560 6.63 17.76 21.33
N VAL A 561 5.38 17.29 21.35
CA VAL A 561 4.20 18.16 21.52
C VAL A 561 3.85 18.30 23.00
N ASP A 562 3.76 17.20 23.73
CA ASP A 562 3.55 17.15 25.18
C ASP A 562 4.25 15.92 25.74
N ASN A 563 4.44 15.87 27.05
CA ASN A 563 4.93 14.70 27.78
C ASN A 563 4.01 14.41 28.99
N HIS A 564 4.47 13.56 29.91
CA HIS A 564 3.66 13.19 31.08
C HIS A 564 3.44 14.35 32.07
N ASP A 565 4.31 15.37 32.08
CA ASP A 565 4.19 16.55 32.93
C ASP A 565 3.37 17.65 32.27
N THR A 566 3.72 18.01 31.03
CA THR A 566 3.01 19.07 30.29
C THR A 566 1.62 18.62 29.85
N GLY A 567 1.44 17.34 29.53
CA GLY A 567 0.20 16.76 28.98
C GLY A 567 -0.91 16.48 30.00
N GLN A 568 -0.75 16.86 31.27
CA GLN A 568 -1.81 16.76 32.27
C GLN A 568 -2.89 17.81 31.98
N GLY A 569 -4.17 17.44 31.94
CA GLY A 569 -5.24 18.31 31.41
C GLY A 569 -5.47 19.61 32.19
N SER A 570 -5.07 19.65 33.46
CA SER A 570 -5.06 20.84 34.31
C SER A 570 -3.83 21.72 34.14
N ASN A 571 -2.75 21.21 33.52
CA ASN A 571 -1.53 21.97 33.26
C ASN A 571 -1.79 23.06 32.20
N TYR A 572 -1.23 24.24 32.42
CA TYR A 572 -1.26 25.37 31.48
C TYR A 572 -0.50 25.04 30.19
N ASP A 573 0.58 24.25 30.30
CA ASP A 573 1.45 23.89 29.17
C ASP A 573 0.89 22.75 28.30
N CYS A 574 -0.23 22.15 28.70
CA CYS A 574 -0.92 21.12 27.93
C CYS A 574 -1.49 21.71 26.63
N LEU A 575 -1.18 21.13 25.48
CA LEU A 575 -1.81 21.53 24.23
C LEU A 575 -3.23 20.92 24.14
N LYS A 576 -4.24 21.77 24.01
CA LYS A 576 -5.66 21.37 24.04
C LYS A 576 -6.36 21.44 22.69
N THR A 577 -5.77 22.13 21.72
CA THR A 577 -6.33 22.37 20.38
C THR A 577 -5.26 22.13 19.33
N ASN A 578 -5.69 21.75 18.11
CA ASN A 578 -4.77 21.48 16.99
C ASN A 578 -3.66 20.45 17.33
N VAL A 579 -3.95 19.51 18.24
CA VAL A 579 -2.97 18.52 18.73
C VAL A 579 -2.40 17.68 17.58
N MET A 580 -3.26 17.19 16.68
CA MET A 580 -2.79 16.43 15.52
C MET A 580 -1.94 17.29 14.56
N ALA A 581 -2.31 18.56 14.35
CA ALA A 581 -1.52 19.50 13.54
C ALA A 581 -0.11 19.74 14.12
N ALA A 582 0.00 19.86 15.45
CA ALA A 582 1.27 19.97 16.15
C ALA A 582 2.14 18.70 16.02
N ASN A 583 1.51 17.52 16.05
CA ASN A 583 2.22 16.26 15.82
C ASN A 583 2.68 16.14 14.35
N ALA A 584 1.85 16.53 13.38
CA ALA A 584 2.24 16.59 11.97
C ALA A 584 3.43 17.53 11.75
N PHE A 585 3.50 18.64 12.50
CA PHE A 585 4.63 19.57 12.48
C PHE A 585 5.94 18.93 12.93
N ILE A 586 6.00 18.30 14.12
CA ILE A 586 7.24 17.64 14.59
C ILE A 586 7.61 16.43 13.72
N LEU A 587 6.63 15.73 13.13
CA LEU A 587 6.86 14.64 12.18
C LEU A 587 7.37 15.12 10.82
N THR A 588 7.26 16.41 10.51
CA THR A 588 7.80 17.04 9.30
C THR A 588 9.16 17.71 9.55
N MET A 589 9.41 18.19 10.77
CA MET A 589 10.66 18.87 11.14
C MET A 589 11.90 17.95 11.09
N PRO A 590 13.12 18.51 10.95
CA PRO A 590 14.34 17.82 11.37
C PRO A 590 14.32 17.59 12.90
N GLY A 591 15.37 16.99 13.47
CA GLY A 591 15.32 16.41 14.81
C GLY A 591 14.59 15.06 14.88
N THR A 592 14.52 14.50 16.08
CA THR A 592 13.85 13.22 16.33
C THR A 592 12.48 13.47 16.98
N PRO A 593 11.36 13.21 16.29
CA PRO A 593 10.04 13.38 16.87
C PRO A 593 9.78 12.34 17.97
N CYS A 594 9.33 12.81 19.13
CA CYS A 594 8.81 12.02 20.23
C CYS A 594 7.29 12.24 20.33
N VAL A 595 6.53 11.22 19.94
CA VAL A 595 5.07 11.20 20.03
C VAL A 595 4.66 10.86 21.47
N PHE A 596 3.63 11.54 21.96
CA PHE A 596 3.08 11.29 23.29
C PHE A 596 1.98 10.23 23.24
N TYR A 597 2.07 9.16 24.03
CA TYR A 597 1.13 8.03 23.96
C TYR A 597 -0.34 8.44 24.14
N LYS A 598 -0.63 9.46 24.96
CA LYS A 598 -1.99 9.98 25.12
C LYS A 598 -2.54 10.61 23.84
N HIS A 599 -1.69 11.27 23.04
CA HIS A 599 -2.08 11.80 21.73
C HIS A 599 -2.24 10.68 20.71
N TYR A 600 -1.31 9.71 20.71
CA TYR A 600 -1.37 8.55 19.83
C TYR A 600 -2.66 7.75 19.99
N ASN A 601 -3.12 7.53 21.23
CA ASN A 601 -4.38 6.83 21.51
C ASN A 601 -5.63 7.52 20.93
N VAL A 602 -5.54 8.79 20.53
CA VAL A 602 -6.65 9.54 19.91
C VAL A 602 -6.50 9.63 18.39
N TYR A 603 -5.27 9.76 17.89
CA TYR A 603 -4.98 10.07 16.48
C TYR A 603 -4.06 9.04 15.80
N ALA A 604 -4.15 7.76 16.20
CA ALA A 604 -3.22 6.72 15.74
C ALA A 604 -3.14 6.67 14.21
N ASP A 605 -4.28 6.61 13.52
CA ASP A 605 -4.31 6.48 12.06
C ASP A 605 -3.67 7.69 11.34
N GLU A 606 -3.99 8.91 11.78
CA GLU A 606 -3.42 10.12 11.19
C GLU A 606 -1.92 10.25 11.47
N MET A 607 -1.47 9.90 12.68
CA MET A 607 -0.05 9.88 13.04
C MET A 607 0.72 8.82 12.26
N ASN A 608 0.13 7.64 12.11
CA ASN A 608 0.70 6.53 11.34
C ASN A 608 0.96 6.94 9.88
N ASN A 609 0.02 7.63 9.25
CA ASN A 609 0.20 8.16 7.90
C ASN A 609 1.35 9.17 7.82
N CYS A 610 1.45 10.10 8.78
CA CYS A 610 2.53 11.07 8.85
C CYS A 610 3.91 10.41 9.07
N ILE A 611 4.00 9.41 9.95
CA ILE A 611 5.22 8.64 10.23
C ILE A 611 5.67 7.89 8.97
N LYS A 612 4.75 7.22 8.29
CA LYS A 612 5.04 6.53 7.03
C LYS A 612 5.55 7.50 5.97
N ALA A 613 4.91 8.65 5.79
CA ALA A 613 5.38 9.66 4.84
C ALA A 613 6.77 10.20 5.20
N ARG A 614 7.06 10.45 6.48
CA ARG A 614 8.41 10.85 6.95
C ARG A 614 9.46 9.83 6.53
N ARG A 615 9.18 8.54 6.75
CA ARG A 615 10.06 7.44 6.34
C ARG A 615 10.19 7.37 4.82
N ALA A 616 9.09 7.41 4.07
CA ALA A 616 9.11 7.30 2.62
C ALA A 616 9.90 8.44 1.97
N ALA A 617 9.70 9.68 2.42
CA ALA A 617 10.46 10.84 1.99
C ALA A 617 11.96 10.73 2.37
N GLY A 618 12.29 9.95 3.39
CA GLY A 618 13.65 9.82 3.92
C GLY A 618 14.06 11.04 4.74
N VAL A 619 13.11 11.64 5.45
CA VAL A 619 13.39 12.74 6.39
C VAL A 619 14.02 12.16 7.65
N HIS A 620 15.10 12.77 8.12
CA HIS A 620 15.86 12.34 9.28
C HIS A 620 16.23 13.51 10.19
N ASN A 621 16.80 13.23 11.36
CA ASN A 621 17.11 14.25 12.37
C ASN A 621 18.07 15.37 11.90
N GLN A 622 18.82 15.16 10.82
CA GLN A 622 19.68 16.16 10.20
C GLN A 622 19.18 16.71 8.85
N SER A 623 17.90 16.50 8.52
CA SER A 623 17.31 16.98 7.28
C SER A 623 17.34 18.51 7.17
N GLY A 624 17.46 19.03 5.95
CA GLY A 624 17.40 20.47 5.71
C GLY A 624 15.96 20.97 5.64
N ILE A 625 15.69 22.16 6.18
CA ILE A 625 14.43 22.87 5.95
C ILE A 625 14.55 23.65 4.63
N VAL A 626 13.65 23.37 3.68
CA VAL A 626 13.60 24.00 2.36
C VAL A 626 12.84 25.32 2.43
N THR A 627 11.63 25.27 3.00
CA THR A 627 10.73 26.43 3.12
C THR A 627 10.15 26.46 4.52
N GLN A 628 10.05 27.64 5.10
CA GLN A 628 9.38 27.83 6.38
C GLN A 628 8.94 29.28 6.56
N GLU A 629 7.65 29.54 6.40
CA GLU A 629 7.10 30.90 6.41
C GLU A 629 5.60 30.92 6.69
N GLU A 630 5.10 32.07 7.11
CA GLU A 630 3.66 32.34 7.20
C GLU A 630 3.04 32.42 5.79
N SER A 631 1.84 31.85 5.65
CA SER A 631 1.11 31.89 4.38
C SER A 631 -0.39 31.85 4.61
N ASN A 632 -1.12 32.78 3.99
CA ASN A 632 -2.58 32.86 4.00
C ASN A 632 -3.21 32.79 5.42
N GLY A 633 -2.62 33.47 6.41
CA GLY A 633 -3.10 33.39 7.81
C GLY A 633 -2.86 32.04 8.48
N GLY A 634 -1.89 31.29 7.96
CA GLY A 634 -1.42 29.99 8.40
C GLY A 634 0.10 29.89 8.34
N TYR A 635 0.61 28.67 8.19
CA TYR A 635 2.05 28.40 8.12
C TYR A 635 2.37 27.31 7.10
N ILE A 636 3.54 27.39 6.48
CA ILE A 636 4.08 26.38 5.58
C ILE A 636 5.43 25.92 6.10
N LEU A 637 5.66 24.61 6.07
CA LEU A 637 6.94 23.97 6.34
C LEU A 637 7.24 22.94 5.25
N GLU A 638 8.39 23.03 4.61
CA GLU A 638 8.91 22.03 3.70
C GLU A 638 10.28 21.53 4.18
N THR A 639 10.42 20.22 4.30
CA THR A 639 11.65 19.57 4.79
C THR A 639 12.17 18.59 3.75
N ALA A 640 13.46 18.67 3.46
CA ALA A 640 14.16 17.80 2.52
C ALA A 640 14.42 16.42 3.14
N GLY A 641 13.99 15.38 2.45
CA GLY A 641 14.38 14.00 2.71
C GLY A 641 15.30 13.45 1.62
N THR A 642 15.91 12.29 1.87
CA THR A 642 16.86 11.67 0.93
C THR A 642 16.21 11.10 -0.34
N ARG A 643 14.89 10.88 -0.31
CA ARG A 643 14.09 10.34 -1.44
C ARG A 643 13.04 11.32 -1.95
N GLY A 644 12.65 12.29 -1.13
CA GLY A 644 11.78 13.40 -1.51
C GLY A 644 11.49 14.30 -0.33
N ASN A 645 10.65 15.30 -0.52
CA ASN A 645 10.34 16.31 0.48
C ASN A 645 8.99 16.02 1.13
N LEU A 646 8.87 16.40 2.40
CA LEU A 646 7.58 16.60 3.05
C LEU A 646 7.21 18.08 3.00
N TYR A 647 5.93 18.36 2.75
CA TYR A 647 5.39 19.71 2.72
C TYR A 647 4.13 19.76 3.59
N LEU A 648 4.15 20.60 4.61
CA LEU A 648 3.08 20.76 5.58
C LEU A 648 2.49 22.16 5.46
N GLN A 649 1.17 22.24 5.35
CA GLN A 649 0.39 23.46 5.49
C GLN A 649 -0.37 23.42 6.81
N LEU A 650 -0.42 24.55 7.53
CA LEU A 650 -1.10 24.73 8.80
C LEU A 650 -2.04 25.93 8.77
N GLY A 651 -3.13 25.87 9.53
CA GLY A 651 -4.09 26.97 9.65
C GLY A 651 -4.66 27.41 8.30
N GLY A 652 -4.68 28.73 8.05
CA GLY A 652 -5.20 29.28 6.81
C GLY A 652 -4.42 28.88 5.55
N ALA A 653 -3.18 28.40 5.69
CA ALA A 653 -2.38 27.92 4.55
C ALA A 653 -2.98 26.69 3.88
N VAL A 654 -3.79 25.89 4.59
CA VAL A 654 -4.48 24.70 4.04
C VAL A 654 -5.40 25.07 2.87
N ALA A 655 -5.92 26.31 2.84
CA ALA A 655 -6.74 26.80 1.73
C ALA A 655 -5.95 27.02 0.42
N ASN A 656 -4.61 26.95 0.46
CA ASN A 656 -3.78 26.99 -0.74
C ASN A 656 -3.94 25.72 -1.60
N GLY A 657 -4.40 24.62 -0.99
CA GLY A 657 -4.51 23.32 -1.65
C GLY A 657 -3.15 22.65 -1.88
N CYS A 658 -3.18 21.53 -2.58
CA CYS A 658 -1.98 20.72 -2.84
C CYS A 658 -0.95 21.51 -3.66
N PRO A 659 0.29 21.68 -3.16
CA PRO A 659 1.37 22.30 -3.93
C PRO A 659 1.70 21.52 -5.20
N TYR A 660 2.21 22.22 -6.23
CA TYR A 660 2.67 21.57 -7.45
C TYR A 660 3.86 20.64 -7.16
N GLY A 661 3.84 19.43 -7.72
CA GLY A 661 4.88 18.42 -7.51
C GLY A 661 4.72 17.60 -6.22
N PHE A 662 3.61 17.78 -5.51
CA PHE A 662 3.28 17.03 -4.29
C PHE A 662 1.94 16.32 -4.43
N GLU A 663 1.71 15.33 -3.56
CA GLU A 663 0.43 14.64 -3.37
C GLU A 663 0.03 14.59 -1.89
N PRO A 664 -1.28 14.54 -1.57
CA PRO A 664 -1.74 14.52 -0.19
C PRO A 664 -1.42 13.20 0.51
N VAL A 665 -0.86 13.30 1.72
CA VAL A 665 -0.67 12.19 2.66
C VAL A 665 -1.82 12.17 3.65
N GLN A 666 -1.98 13.26 4.40
CA GLN A 666 -2.93 13.37 5.51
C GLN A 666 -3.47 14.79 5.57
N VAL A 667 -4.79 14.94 5.48
CA VAL A 667 -5.48 16.23 5.57
C VAL A 667 -6.46 16.18 6.72
N GLY A 668 -6.38 17.15 7.63
CA GLY A 668 -7.28 17.25 8.76
C GLY A 668 -7.62 18.70 9.09
N GLU A 669 -8.22 18.90 10.26
CA GLU A 669 -8.61 20.23 10.70
C GLU A 669 -7.37 21.09 10.98
N ASN A 670 -7.22 22.19 10.22
CA ASN A 670 -6.10 23.13 10.29
C ASN A 670 -4.72 22.57 9.96
N TYR A 671 -4.62 21.41 9.30
CA TYR A 671 -3.36 20.93 8.73
C TYR A 671 -3.55 20.09 7.46
N ALA A 672 -2.55 20.12 6.59
CA ALA A 672 -2.44 19.22 5.44
C ALA A 672 -0.97 18.88 5.18
N LEU A 673 -0.64 17.60 5.32
CA LEU A 673 0.67 17.05 4.99
C LEU A 673 0.65 16.46 3.58
N TYR A 674 1.69 16.79 2.83
CA TYR A 674 1.93 16.35 1.47
C TYR A 674 3.33 15.76 1.36
N ILE A 675 3.53 14.90 0.37
CA ILE A 675 4.83 14.32 0.01
C ILE A 675 5.10 14.54 -1.47
N THR A 676 6.37 14.56 -1.89
CA THR A 676 6.74 14.62 -3.30
C THR A 676 5.98 13.57 -4.11
N TYR A 677 5.38 14.00 -5.22
CA TYR A 677 4.55 13.17 -6.09
C TYR A 677 5.32 11.94 -6.60
N GLY A 678 4.67 10.78 -6.57
CA GLY A 678 5.24 9.52 -7.06
C GLY A 678 6.03 8.72 -6.01
N ILE A 679 6.09 9.17 -4.76
CA ILE A 679 6.64 8.37 -3.65
C ILE A 679 5.52 7.53 -3.03
N ASP A 680 5.67 6.21 -3.06
CA ASP A 680 4.77 5.32 -2.33
C ASP A 680 5.03 5.41 -0.82
N TRP A 681 4.20 6.19 -0.14
CA TRP A 681 4.29 6.32 1.31
C TRP A 681 3.43 5.32 2.07
N ARG A 682 2.54 4.56 1.41
CA ARG A 682 1.61 3.67 2.11
C ARG A 682 2.27 2.35 2.50
N HIS A 683 3.20 1.89 1.67
CA HIS A 683 3.86 0.59 1.77
C HIS A 683 5.36 0.75 2.03
N VAL A 684 5.70 1.35 3.17
CA VAL A 684 7.07 1.69 3.53
C VAL A 684 7.51 1.02 4.84
N ALA A 685 8.68 0.39 4.84
CA ALA A 685 9.31 -0.17 6.03
C ALA A 685 9.98 0.89 6.92
N LYS A 686 10.47 0.47 8.09
CA LYS A 686 11.21 1.35 9.03
C LYS A 686 12.43 2.04 8.41
N ASP A 687 13.18 1.32 7.58
CA ASP A 687 14.35 1.84 6.87
C ASP A 687 13.99 2.76 5.69
N GLY A 688 12.69 2.88 5.40
CA GLY A 688 12.15 3.70 4.33
C GLY A 688 12.20 3.03 2.95
N THR A 689 12.49 1.74 2.88
CA THR A 689 12.34 0.95 1.65
C THR A 689 10.86 0.69 1.38
N ILE A 690 10.51 0.60 0.09
CA ILE A 690 9.18 0.12 -0.31
C ILE A 690 9.16 -1.38 -0.10
N VAL A 691 8.15 -1.83 0.63
CA VAL A 691 7.95 -3.22 0.98
C VAL A 691 6.82 -3.78 0.14
N GLY A 692 6.87 -5.09 -0.09
CA GLY A 692 5.81 -5.77 -0.81
C GLY A 692 4.45 -5.48 -0.17
N TYR A 693 3.38 -5.47 -0.98
CA TYR A 693 2.03 -5.17 -0.53
C TYR A 693 0.98 -5.92 -1.35
N PRO A 694 -0.23 -6.13 -0.80
CA PRO A 694 -1.33 -6.75 -1.55
C PRO A 694 -1.89 -5.81 -2.62
N VAL A 695 -1.96 -6.31 -3.85
CA VAL A 695 -2.71 -5.71 -4.96
C VAL A 695 -4.07 -6.40 -5.02
N VAL A 696 -5.14 -5.61 -4.85
CA VAL A 696 -6.51 -6.10 -4.90
C VAL A 696 -7.22 -5.59 -6.15
N SER A 697 -7.81 -6.48 -6.95
CA SER A 697 -8.40 -6.11 -8.25
C SER A 697 -9.76 -5.39 -8.15
N LYS A 698 -10.38 -5.39 -6.98
CA LYS A 698 -11.61 -4.63 -6.69
C LYS A 698 -11.45 -3.86 -5.39
N PRO A 699 -11.84 -2.58 -5.33
CA PRO A 699 -11.70 -1.78 -4.13
C PRO A 699 -12.63 -2.27 -3.01
N ALA A 700 -12.28 -2.02 -1.76
CA ALA A 700 -13.20 -2.14 -0.64
C ALA A 700 -14.43 -1.22 -0.86
N GLY A 701 -15.59 -1.60 -0.33
CA GLY A 701 -16.80 -0.80 -0.47
C GLY A 701 -18.10 -1.60 -0.44
N ASN A 702 -19.17 -0.96 -0.90
CA ASN A 702 -20.50 -1.52 -0.94
C ASN A 702 -20.74 -2.23 -2.28
N TYR A 703 -21.17 -3.49 -2.21
CA TYR A 703 -21.53 -4.32 -3.35
C TYR A 703 -22.93 -4.91 -3.14
N VAL A 704 -23.62 -5.25 -4.24
CA VAL A 704 -24.96 -5.86 -4.19
C VAL A 704 -24.86 -7.32 -4.59
N GLY A 705 -25.41 -8.22 -3.78
CA GLY A 705 -25.42 -9.66 -4.00
C GLY A 705 -24.07 -10.36 -3.75
N SER A 706 -23.01 -9.99 -4.47
CA SER A 706 -21.65 -10.52 -4.24
C SER A 706 -20.56 -9.64 -4.85
N VAL A 707 -19.30 -9.88 -4.46
CA VAL A 707 -18.10 -9.33 -5.11
C VAL A 707 -17.10 -10.45 -5.36
N SER A 708 -16.61 -10.54 -6.60
CA SER A 708 -15.47 -11.38 -6.97
C SER A 708 -14.25 -10.52 -7.24
N LEU A 709 -13.13 -10.87 -6.61
CA LEU A 709 -11.88 -10.13 -6.67
C LEU A 709 -10.69 -11.08 -6.66
N THR A 710 -9.52 -10.55 -6.96
CA THR A 710 -8.23 -11.24 -6.82
C THR A 710 -7.32 -10.44 -5.92
N VAL A 711 -6.52 -11.15 -5.14
CA VAL A 711 -5.44 -10.58 -4.33
C VAL A 711 -4.13 -11.20 -4.81
N ALA A 712 -3.14 -10.37 -5.09
CA ALA A 712 -1.81 -10.80 -5.49
C ALA A 712 -0.75 -9.97 -4.76
N PRO A 713 0.45 -10.48 -4.51
CA PRO A 713 1.57 -9.61 -4.15
C PRO A 713 1.88 -8.64 -5.30
N ASN A 714 2.28 -7.41 -4.96
CA ASN A 714 2.74 -6.40 -5.94
C ASN A 714 4.00 -6.85 -6.69
N GLU A 715 4.84 -7.65 -6.05
CA GLU A 715 6.13 -8.11 -6.56
C GLU A 715 6.27 -9.64 -6.47
N SER A 716 7.02 -10.21 -7.41
CA SER A 716 7.29 -11.65 -7.43
C SER A 716 8.21 -12.02 -6.26
N GLY A 717 7.83 -13.05 -5.50
CA GLY A 717 8.60 -13.54 -4.34
C GLY A 717 8.07 -13.06 -2.99
N THR A 718 7.20 -12.05 -2.96
CA THR A 718 6.49 -11.65 -1.74
C THR A 718 5.43 -12.68 -1.37
N THR A 719 5.45 -13.15 -0.13
CA THR A 719 4.39 -13.98 0.44
C THR A 719 3.46 -13.11 1.25
N LEU A 720 2.16 -13.15 0.97
CA LEU A 720 1.15 -12.50 1.79
C LEU A 720 0.46 -13.53 2.69
N VAL A 721 -0.08 -13.08 3.82
CA VAL A 721 -0.94 -13.84 4.72
C VAL A 721 -2.25 -13.08 4.93
N TYR A 722 -3.38 -13.78 5.07
CA TYR A 722 -4.67 -13.10 5.15
C TYR A 722 -5.67 -13.72 6.13
N THR A 723 -6.68 -12.93 6.51
CA THR A 723 -7.89 -13.35 7.22
C THR A 723 -9.11 -12.69 6.58
N THR A 724 -10.28 -13.30 6.67
CA THR A 724 -11.54 -12.77 6.10
C THR A 724 -12.57 -12.36 7.16
N ASN A 725 -12.25 -12.56 8.44
CA ASN A 725 -13.10 -12.24 9.59
C ASN A 725 -12.67 -10.96 10.31
N GLY A 726 -11.66 -10.23 9.78
CA GLY A 726 -11.10 -9.02 10.37
C GLY A 726 -10.09 -9.22 11.50
N SER A 727 -9.74 -10.45 11.89
CA SER A 727 -8.64 -10.70 12.83
C SER A 727 -7.29 -10.35 12.19
N VAL A 728 -6.30 -9.91 12.97
CA VAL A 728 -4.96 -9.64 12.41
C VAL A 728 -4.34 -10.95 11.91
N PRO A 729 -3.83 -11.02 10.67
CA PRO A 729 -3.15 -12.21 10.16
C PRO A 729 -1.85 -12.47 10.92
N THR A 730 -1.54 -13.74 11.11
CA THR A 730 -0.30 -14.24 11.73
C THR A 730 0.51 -15.04 10.71
N ALA A 731 1.76 -15.39 11.03
CA ALA A 731 2.59 -16.23 10.15
C ALA A 731 1.98 -17.61 9.84
N SER A 732 1.06 -18.08 10.67
CA SER A 732 0.31 -19.33 10.46
C SER A 732 -0.99 -19.15 9.66
N SER A 733 -1.33 -17.92 9.26
CA SER A 733 -2.55 -17.66 8.49
C SER A 733 -2.39 -18.14 7.04
N PRO A 734 -3.50 -18.38 6.31
CA PRO A 734 -3.45 -18.78 4.91
C PRO A 734 -2.62 -17.81 4.05
N THR A 735 -1.81 -18.36 3.14
CA THR A 735 -0.86 -17.58 2.33
C THR A 735 -1.34 -17.33 0.90
N ILE A 736 -0.86 -16.23 0.32
CA ILE A 736 -1.04 -15.85 -1.09
C ILE A 736 0.36 -15.57 -1.65
N THR A 737 0.84 -16.42 -2.57
CA THR A 737 2.14 -16.27 -3.26
C THR A 737 1.98 -15.92 -4.74
N SER A 738 0.75 -15.92 -5.23
CA SER A 738 0.36 -15.55 -6.59
C SER A 738 -1.10 -15.11 -6.60
N SER A 739 -1.58 -14.54 -7.71
CA SER A 739 -2.95 -14.04 -7.84
C SER A 739 -3.99 -15.08 -7.43
N THR A 740 -4.66 -14.84 -6.31
CA THR A 740 -5.64 -15.73 -5.68
C THR A 740 -7.03 -15.10 -5.74
N ALA A 741 -8.03 -15.86 -6.19
CA ALA A 741 -9.41 -15.39 -6.33
C ALA A 741 -10.22 -15.54 -5.04
N PHE A 742 -11.05 -14.54 -4.77
CA PHE A 742 -12.00 -14.48 -3.65
C PHE A 742 -13.38 -14.13 -4.18
N THR A 743 -14.42 -14.70 -3.57
CA THR A 743 -15.81 -14.31 -3.78
C THR A 743 -16.46 -14.12 -2.42
N PHE A 744 -16.96 -12.91 -2.16
CA PHE A 744 -17.69 -12.58 -0.94
C PHE A 744 -19.17 -12.36 -1.25
N THR A 745 -20.05 -13.11 -0.58
CA THR A 745 -21.52 -13.02 -0.68
C THR A 745 -22.15 -12.40 0.57
N GLU A 746 -21.33 -12.10 1.57
CA GLU A 746 -21.72 -11.51 2.85
C GLU A 746 -20.68 -10.45 3.27
N ASN A 747 -21.03 -9.60 4.23
CA ASN A 747 -20.10 -8.61 4.77
C ASN A 747 -18.80 -9.28 5.22
N THR A 748 -17.69 -8.86 4.63
CA THR A 748 -16.39 -9.48 4.83
C THR A 748 -15.35 -8.40 5.13
N THR A 749 -14.53 -8.64 6.16
CA THR A 749 -13.37 -7.80 6.44
C THR A 749 -12.12 -8.61 6.11
N LEU A 750 -11.55 -8.34 4.95
CA LEU A 750 -10.33 -8.98 4.48
C LEU A 750 -9.12 -8.18 5.02
N LYS A 751 -8.32 -8.81 5.88
CA LYS A 751 -7.01 -8.26 6.27
C LYS A 751 -5.91 -9.04 5.59
N VAL A 752 -4.95 -8.36 4.99
CA VAL A 752 -3.84 -8.98 4.27
C VAL A 752 -2.54 -8.33 4.70
N GLY A 753 -1.59 -9.11 5.21
CA GLY A 753 -0.27 -8.67 5.58
C GLY A 753 0.81 -9.38 4.76
N VAL A 754 2.03 -8.89 4.85
CA VAL A 754 3.22 -9.42 4.18
C VAL A 754 3.98 -10.28 5.17
N LEU A 755 4.28 -11.51 4.77
CA LEU A 755 5.03 -12.45 5.58
C LEU A 755 6.52 -12.26 5.34
N ASN A 756 7.24 -11.85 6.38
CA ASN A 756 8.69 -11.72 6.38
C ASN A 756 9.29 -12.59 7.50
N GLY A 757 9.77 -13.78 7.14
CA GLY A 757 10.12 -14.82 8.11
C GLY A 757 8.91 -15.24 8.94
N ASP A 758 9.00 -15.09 10.27
CA ASP A 758 7.91 -15.39 11.21
C ASP A 758 7.04 -14.16 11.55
N GLN A 759 7.31 -13.01 10.91
CA GLN A 759 6.64 -11.74 11.19
C GLN A 759 5.64 -11.36 10.08
N VAL A 760 4.55 -10.72 10.49
CA VAL A 760 3.55 -10.18 9.56
C VAL A 760 3.58 -8.66 9.63
N GLU A 761 3.89 -8.03 8.50
CA GLU A 761 4.07 -6.60 8.32
C GLU A 761 3.04 -6.04 7.33
N ASN A 762 2.91 -4.71 7.22
CA ASN A 762 2.03 -4.01 6.26
C ASN A 762 0.62 -4.59 6.14
N VAL A 763 -0.05 -4.77 7.28
CA VAL A 763 -1.41 -5.32 7.29
C VAL A 763 -2.38 -4.29 6.74
N GLU A 764 -2.87 -4.52 5.53
CA GLU A 764 -3.91 -3.77 4.86
C GLU A 764 -5.30 -4.30 5.26
N ASN A 765 -6.28 -3.40 5.35
CA ASN A 765 -7.65 -3.72 5.77
C ASN A 765 -8.68 -3.32 4.71
N TYR A 766 -9.38 -4.30 4.14
CA TYR A 766 -10.40 -4.13 3.11
C TYR A 766 -11.78 -4.54 3.62
N ILE A 767 -12.70 -3.58 3.72
CA ILE A 767 -14.07 -3.80 4.18
C ILE A 767 -15.01 -3.92 2.97
N TYR A 768 -15.60 -5.10 2.77
CA TYR A 768 -16.62 -5.36 1.77
C TYR A 768 -17.98 -5.47 2.43
N THR A 769 -18.88 -4.55 2.14
CA THR A 769 -20.27 -4.60 2.60
C THR A 769 -21.14 -5.12 1.47
N ILE A 770 -21.73 -6.30 1.66
CA ILE A 770 -22.58 -6.95 0.67
C ILE A 770 -24.03 -6.71 1.10
N THR A 771 -24.69 -5.79 0.41
CA THR A 771 -26.13 -5.61 0.55
C THR A 771 -26.79 -6.71 -0.28
N LYS A 772 -27.51 -7.62 0.38
CA LYS A 772 -28.37 -8.55 -0.34
C LYS A 772 -29.39 -7.72 -1.11
N THR A 773 -29.60 -8.04 -2.39
CA THR A 773 -30.63 -7.39 -3.19
C THR A 773 -31.93 -7.43 -2.40
N ALA A 774 -32.64 -6.30 -2.29
CA ALA A 774 -33.97 -6.30 -1.69
C ALA A 774 -34.80 -7.35 -2.43
N SER A 775 -35.33 -8.34 -1.70
CA SER A 775 -36.32 -9.24 -2.26
C SER A 775 -37.41 -8.39 -2.89
N THR A 776 -37.89 -8.74 -4.07
CA THR A 776 -39.10 -8.10 -4.61
C THR A 776 -40.35 -8.51 -3.85
N GLY A 777 -40.19 -9.39 -2.85
CA GLY A 777 -41.23 -10.11 -2.15
C GLY A 777 -41.97 -11.09 -3.05
N ILE A 778 -42.71 -11.99 -2.44
CA ILE A 778 -43.57 -12.97 -3.10
C ILE A 778 -45.03 -12.57 -2.90
N ASN A 779 -45.80 -12.55 -3.99
CA ASN A 779 -47.25 -12.38 -3.96
C ASN A 779 -47.97 -13.72 -4.05
N ILE A 780 -48.77 -14.01 -3.03
CA ILE A 780 -49.62 -15.19 -2.98
C ILE A 780 -51.04 -14.77 -3.33
N TYR A 781 -51.57 -15.33 -4.41
CA TYR A 781 -52.90 -15.06 -4.93
C TYR A 781 -53.84 -16.21 -4.62
N VAL A 782 -54.91 -15.91 -3.89
CA VAL A 782 -55.91 -16.87 -3.43
C VAL A 782 -57.24 -16.51 -4.09
N ARG A 783 -57.88 -17.44 -4.81
CA ARG A 783 -59.12 -17.12 -5.53
C ARG A 783 -60.22 -16.70 -4.55
N SER A 784 -61.03 -15.71 -4.93
CA SER A 784 -62.06 -15.12 -4.05
C SER A 784 -63.12 -16.11 -3.53
N THR A 785 -63.26 -17.30 -4.14
CA THR A 785 -64.12 -18.36 -3.59
C THR A 785 -63.62 -18.97 -2.28
N MET A 786 -62.37 -18.68 -1.87
CA MET A 786 -61.81 -19.10 -0.58
C MET A 786 -61.96 -18.05 0.54
N ASN A 787 -62.76 -16.99 0.34
CA ASN A 787 -62.94 -15.89 1.31
C ASN A 787 -63.43 -16.31 2.71
N ASN A 788 -63.91 -17.54 2.89
CA ASN A 788 -64.40 -18.06 4.16
C ASN A 788 -63.31 -18.76 5.02
N ALA A 789 -62.05 -18.78 4.56
CA ALA A 789 -60.91 -19.34 5.28
C ALA A 789 -59.93 -18.24 5.77
N ASN A 790 -59.05 -18.61 6.70
CA ASN A 790 -57.92 -17.81 7.15
C ASN A 790 -56.60 -18.32 6.54
N ILE A 791 -55.62 -17.42 6.44
CA ILE A 791 -54.24 -17.71 6.06
C ILE A 791 -53.30 -17.32 7.20
N TRP A 792 -52.44 -18.26 7.60
CA TRP A 792 -51.30 -18.04 8.49
C TRP A 792 -50.02 -18.25 7.69
N ALA A 793 -49.22 -17.21 7.47
CA ALA A 793 -47.99 -17.28 6.68
C ALA A 793 -46.78 -16.74 7.45
N TRP A 794 -45.63 -17.38 7.28
CA TRP A 794 -44.35 -16.95 7.84
C TRP A 794 -43.22 -17.14 6.84
N SER A 795 -42.17 -16.36 7.02
CA SER A 795 -40.96 -16.37 6.21
C SER A 795 -39.71 -16.38 7.12
N SER A 796 -38.53 -16.27 6.51
CA SER A 796 -37.27 -16.00 7.24
C SER A 796 -37.31 -14.69 8.03
N ASN A 797 -38.20 -13.76 7.69
CA ASN A 797 -38.39 -12.47 8.37
C ASN A 797 -39.43 -12.53 9.51
N GLY A 798 -40.02 -13.69 9.78
CA GLY A 798 -41.01 -13.88 10.85
C GLY A 798 -42.42 -14.09 10.31
N ASN A 799 -43.43 -13.71 11.09
CA ASN A 799 -44.83 -13.94 10.74
C ASN A 799 -45.42 -12.78 9.92
N GLU A 800 -45.94 -13.11 8.73
CA GLU A 800 -46.41 -12.15 7.72
C GLU A 800 -47.92 -11.84 7.86
N THR A 801 -48.61 -12.63 8.67
CA THR A 801 -50.07 -12.54 8.87
C THR A 801 -50.46 -12.09 10.28
N GLY A 802 -49.49 -11.69 11.10
CA GLY A 802 -49.67 -11.15 12.45
C GLY A 802 -49.63 -12.21 13.57
N ASP A 803 -49.28 -11.80 14.79
CA ASP A 803 -48.75 -12.68 15.85
C ASP A 803 -49.74 -13.62 16.57
N MET A 804 -50.96 -13.81 16.07
CA MET A 804 -51.97 -14.66 16.73
C MET A 804 -52.72 -15.58 15.77
N TRP A 805 -52.70 -16.88 16.06
CA TRP A 805 -53.51 -17.87 15.37
C TRP A 805 -55.00 -17.47 15.41
N PRO A 806 -55.78 -17.58 14.31
CA PRO A 806 -55.51 -18.31 13.06
C PRO A 806 -54.88 -17.54 11.88
N GLY A 807 -54.34 -16.34 12.12
CA GLY A 807 -53.83 -15.46 11.05
C GLY A 807 -54.92 -14.57 10.45
N LYS A 808 -54.73 -14.11 9.21
CA LYS A 808 -55.65 -13.16 8.55
C LYS A 808 -56.77 -13.89 7.81
N ALA A 809 -57.98 -13.37 7.89
CA ALA A 809 -59.08 -13.80 7.03
C ALA A 809 -58.75 -13.50 5.57
N ILE A 810 -58.90 -14.47 4.66
CA ILE A 810 -58.58 -14.30 3.23
C ILE A 810 -59.42 -13.17 2.60
N SER A 811 -60.66 -13.00 3.06
CA SER A 811 -61.55 -11.90 2.66
C SER A 811 -61.01 -10.50 3.00
N SER A 812 -60.10 -10.38 3.97
CA SER A 812 -59.48 -9.12 4.39
C SER A 812 -58.24 -8.74 3.60
N LEU A 813 -57.72 -9.64 2.76
CA LEU A 813 -56.56 -9.40 1.90
C LEU A 813 -56.91 -8.49 0.71
N ASP A 814 -55.86 -7.90 0.12
CA ASP A 814 -55.97 -7.02 -1.03
C ASP A 814 -56.71 -7.69 -2.19
N LYS A 815 -57.67 -6.95 -2.76
CA LYS A 815 -58.45 -7.42 -3.90
C LYS A 815 -57.72 -7.09 -5.21
N VAL A 816 -57.50 -8.09 -6.07
CA VAL A 816 -56.85 -7.90 -7.37
C VAL A 816 -57.62 -8.65 -8.47
N THR A 817 -57.74 -8.07 -9.66
CA THR A 817 -58.35 -8.74 -10.82
C THR A 817 -57.26 -9.14 -11.82
N ILE A 818 -57.19 -10.43 -12.16
CA ILE A 818 -56.19 -11.02 -13.06
C ILE A 818 -56.92 -11.97 -14.01
N ASN A 819 -56.76 -11.77 -15.33
CA ASN A 819 -57.44 -12.53 -16.40
C ASN A 819 -58.97 -12.60 -16.21
N ASP A 820 -59.60 -11.45 -15.93
CA ASP A 820 -61.04 -11.31 -15.65
C ASP A 820 -61.57 -12.11 -14.45
N LEU A 821 -60.67 -12.64 -13.61
CA LEU A 821 -61.00 -13.33 -12.37
C LEU A 821 -60.55 -12.53 -11.15
N GLU A 822 -61.29 -12.68 -10.06
CA GLU A 822 -61.04 -11.97 -8.80
C GLU A 822 -60.20 -12.80 -7.83
N TRP A 823 -59.12 -12.20 -7.34
CA TRP A 823 -58.14 -12.80 -6.45
C TRP A 823 -57.93 -11.94 -5.19
N ARG A 824 -57.46 -12.61 -4.13
CA ARG A 824 -57.00 -12.04 -2.87
C ARG A 824 -55.49 -12.17 -2.80
N ARG A 825 -54.77 -11.07 -2.58
CA ARG A 825 -53.30 -11.05 -2.60
C ARG A 825 -52.74 -10.86 -1.20
N LEU A 826 -51.84 -11.75 -0.79
CA LEU A 826 -50.93 -11.56 0.34
C LEU A 826 -49.53 -11.32 -0.21
N HIS A 827 -48.87 -10.24 0.21
CA HIS A 827 -47.47 -9.99 -0.10
C HIS A 827 -46.59 -10.42 1.08
N VAL A 828 -45.50 -11.12 0.79
CA VAL A 828 -44.49 -11.56 1.75
C VAL A 828 -43.15 -10.97 1.33
N ASP A 829 -42.52 -10.18 2.21
CA ASP A 829 -41.26 -9.49 1.91
C ASP A 829 -40.06 -10.42 2.16
N ALA A 830 -40.02 -11.57 1.48
CA ALA A 830 -38.95 -12.57 1.55
C ALA A 830 -38.91 -13.44 0.29
N ASP A 831 -37.78 -14.10 0.04
CA ASP A 831 -37.57 -15.01 -1.11
C ASP A 831 -38.18 -16.41 -0.93
N GLU A 832 -38.69 -16.71 0.27
CA GLU A 832 -39.40 -17.95 0.57
C GLU A 832 -40.46 -17.73 1.67
N ALA A 833 -41.57 -18.46 1.56
CA ALA A 833 -42.66 -18.42 2.52
C ALA A 833 -43.26 -19.81 2.75
N TRP A 834 -43.72 -20.04 3.98
CA TRP A 834 -44.55 -21.18 4.36
C TRP A 834 -45.89 -20.66 4.86
N MET A 835 -46.97 -21.42 4.61
CA MET A 835 -48.30 -20.98 5.02
C MET A 835 -49.26 -22.13 5.33
N ILE A 836 -50.33 -21.77 6.02
CA ILE A 836 -51.42 -22.66 6.42
C ILE A 836 -52.75 -22.00 6.07
N PHE A 837 -53.60 -22.71 5.33
CA PHE A 837 -55.03 -22.37 5.18
C PHE A 837 -55.83 -23.10 6.27
N ASN A 838 -56.73 -22.39 6.97
CA ASN A 838 -57.50 -22.95 8.10
C ASN A 838 -58.89 -22.29 8.29
N ASN A 839 -59.81 -22.91 9.04
CA ASN A 839 -61.14 -22.32 9.38
C ASN A 839 -61.15 -21.44 10.63
N GLY A 840 -60.06 -21.40 11.38
CA GLY A 840 -60.00 -20.76 12.69
C GLY A 840 -60.25 -21.68 13.87
N GLU A 841 -60.58 -22.97 13.65
CA GLU A 841 -60.66 -23.96 14.72
C GLU A 841 -59.31 -24.67 14.92
N SER A 842 -59.04 -25.13 16.14
CA SER A 842 -57.82 -25.89 16.47
C SER A 842 -57.95 -27.36 16.04
N GLY A 843 -56.89 -27.95 15.47
CA GLY A 843 -56.82 -29.38 15.11
C GLY A 843 -56.20 -29.62 13.74
N PHE A 844 -55.54 -30.77 13.53
CA PHE A 844 -54.87 -31.07 12.24
C PHE A 844 -55.88 -31.29 11.11
N GLU A 845 -57.08 -31.78 11.41
CA GLU A 845 -58.17 -31.89 10.44
C GLU A 845 -58.61 -30.52 9.87
N ASN A 846 -58.40 -29.43 10.62
CA ASN A 846 -58.90 -28.08 10.38
C ASN A 846 -57.93 -27.16 9.62
N GLN A 847 -56.83 -27.71 9.11
CA GLN A 847 -55.76 -26.94 8.47
C GLN A 847 -55.12 -27.68 7.29
N THR A 848 -54.55 -26.93 6.36
CA THR A 848 -53.74 -27.49 5.27
C THR A 848 -52.48 -26.64 5.06
N ASN A 849 -51.33 -27.30 5.00
CA ASN A 849 -50.02 -26.64 4.98
C ASN A 849 -49.47 -26.59 3.55
N VAL A 850 -49.09 -25.40 3.10
CA VAL A 850 -48.28 -25.18 1.90
C VAL A 850 -46.86 -24.87 2.37
N ILE A 851 -45.90 -25.62 1.86
CA ILE A 851 -44.49 -25.42 2.16
C ILE A 851 -43.72 -24.96 0.91
N ASP A 852 -42.66 -24.20 1.12
CA ASP A 852 -41.65 -23.83 0.11
C ASP A 852 -42.17 -22.96 -1.06
N VAL A 853 -42.98 -21.94 -0.76
CA VAL A 853 -43.40 -20.96 -1.76
C VAL A 853 -42.25 -19.99 -2.02
N THR A 854 -41.65 -20.07 -3.21
CA THR A 854 -40.42 -19.34 -3.60
C THR A 854 -40.64 -18.34 -4.74
N ARG A 855 -41.89 -18.14 -5.16
CA ARG A 855 -42.28 -17.25 -6.27
C ARG A 855 -43.74 -16.84 -6.12
N ASP A 856 -44.19 -15.87 -6.92
CA ASP A 856 -45.61 -15.52 -7.01
C ASP A 856 -46.44 -16.77 -7.35
N THR A 857 -47.42 -17.09 -6.52
CA THR A 857 -48.15 -18.36 -6.60
C THR A 857 -49.66 -18.15 -6.54
N TYR A 858 -50.40 -18.91 -7.33
CA TYR A 858 -51.86 -18.81 -7.46
C TYR A 858 -52.52 -20.09 -6.96
N PHE A 859 -53.32 -20.00 -5.89
CA PHE A 859 -54.05 -21.12 -5.31
C PHE A 859 -55.54 -21.03 -5.61
N LEU A 860 -56.13 -22.16 -6.02
CA LEU A 860 -57.56 -22.29 -6.28
C LEU A 860 -58.14 -23.52 -5.55
N TYR A 861 -59.40 -23.40 -5.13
CA TYR A 861 -60.17 -24.54 -4.64
C TYR A 861 -61.05 -25.09 -5.77
N PRO A 862 -60.91 -26.37 -6.16
CA PRO A 862 -61.51 -26.89 -7.39
C PRO A 862 -63.05 -26.99 -7.41
N ASN A 863 -63.72 -26.96 -6.25
CA ASN A 863 -65.19 -26.99 -6.18
C ASN A 863 -65.77 -25.62 -5.79
N SER A 864 -66.41 -24.93 -6.74
CA SER A 864 -66.95 -23.58 -6.54
C SER A 864 -68.31 -23.49 -5.85
N ASP A 865 -68.93 -24.61 -5.44
CA ASP A 865 -70.38 -24.65 -5.16
C ASP A 865 -70.75 -25.08 -3.72
N LEU A 866 -69.87 -25.00 -2.74
CA LEU A 866 -70.21 -25.39 -1.36
C LEU A 866 -70.29 -24.19 -0.40
N THR A 867 -71.52 -23.79 -0.10
CA THR A 867 -71.88 -23.15 1.17
C THR A 867 -71.72 -24.18 2.30
N GLY A 868 -70.52 -24.31 2.85
CA GLY A 868 -70.23 -25.17 3.99
C GLY A 868 -68.88 -25.87 3.84
N PHE A 869 -67.84 -25.30 4.44
CA PHE A 869 -66.55 -25.97 4.57
C PHE A 869 -66.68 -27.15 5.54
N ASN A 870 -66.22 -28.34 5.16
CA ASN A 870 -66.06 -29.47 6.06
C ASN A 870 -64.61 -29.93 5.97
N TYR A 871 -63.86 -29.72 7.04
CA TYR A 871 -62.42 -29.85 7.09
C TYR A 871 -62.05 -31.32 7.31
N ALA A 872 -61.66 -32.00 6.23
CA ALA A 872 -60.99 -33.29 6.28
C ALA A 872 -59.72 -33.21 5.43
N ALA A 873 -58.63 -33.83 5.92
CA ALA A 873 -57.25 -33.76 5.42
C ALA A 873 -57.00 -34.30 3.99
N ALA A 874 -58.00 -34.28 3.10
CA ALA A 874 -57.91 -34.73 1.71
C ALA A 874 -58.32 -33.67 0.67
N ASP A 875 -58.75 -32.49 1.11
CA ASP A 875 -59.11 -31.40 0.20
C ASP A 875 -57.85 -30.68 -0.30
N THR A 876 -57.44 -31.01 -1.52
CA THR A 876 -56.26 -30.45 -2.18
C THR A 876 -56.60 -29.13 -2.84
N TYR A 877 -56.00 -28.03 -2.36
CA TYR A 877 -55.89 -26.82 -3.18
C TYR A 877 -55.06 -27.16 -4.43
N LEU A 878 -55.40 -26.53 -5.54
CA LEU A 878 -54.64 -26.65 -6.77
C LEU A 878 -53.75 -25.42 -6.89
N ASP A 879 -52.43 -25.64 -6.88
CA ASP A 879 -51.49 -24.65 -7.38
C ASP A 879 -51.73 -24.53 -8.90
N VAL A 880 -52.25 -23.38 -9.31
CA VAL A 880 -52.56 -23.03 -10.70
C VAL A 880 -51.63 -21.93 -11.22
N THR A 881 -50.48 -21.74 -10.58
CA THR A 881 -49.50 -20.70 -10.89
C THR A 881 -49.15 -20.71 -12.37
N GLU A 882 -48.88 -21.87 -12.95
CA GLU A 882 -48.54 -22.01 -14.37
C GLU A 882 -49.62 -21.45 -15.32
N LYS A 883 -50.89 -21.42 -14.89
CA LYS A 883 -52.01 -20.90 -15.68
C LYS A 883 -52.19 -19.38 -15.57
N TYR A 884 -51.78 -18.76 -14.46
CA TYR A 884 -52.13 -17.37 -14.14
C TYR A 884 -50.93 -16.45 -13.88
N ALA A 885 -49.75 -16.98 -13.59
CA ALA A 885 -48.51 -16.22 -13.38
C ALA A 885 -47.78 -15.85 -14.69
N GLY A 886 -48.34 -16.20 -15.85
CA GLY A 886 -47.84 -15.71 -17.13
C GLY A 886 -46.46 -16.23 -17.53
N THR A 887 -46.25 -17.55 -17.54
CA THR A 887 -45.10 -18.18 -18.23
C THR A 887 -45.53 -19.47 -18.93
N ASN A 888 -46.16 -19.35 -20.11
CA ASN A 888 -46.04 -20.40 -21.13
C ASN A 888 -44.88 -20.01 -22.04
N ASN A 889 -43.65 -20.11 -21.54
CA ASN A 889 -42.45 -19.97 -22.36
C ASN A 889 -42.25 -21.28 -23.11
N TYR A 890 -42.87 -21.39 -24.29
CA TYR A 890 -42.49 -22.45 -25.22
C TYR A 890 -41.08 -22.13 -25.72
N GLU A 891 -40.11 -23.01 -25.48
CA GLU A 891 -38.73 -22.78 -25.97
C GLU A 891 -38.71 -22.57 -27.50
N HIS A 892 -39.71 -23.10 -28.22
CA HIS A 892 -39.77 -23.09 -29.67
C HIS A 892 -41.17 -22.73 -30.20
N VAL A 893 -41.21 -21.89 -31.24
CA VAL A 893 -42.39 -21.70 -32.12
C VAL A 893 -41.95 -21.97 -33.55
N TYR A 894 -42.75 -22.75 -34.27
CA TYR A 894 -42.51 -23.15 -35.65
C TYR A 894 -43.54 -22.51 -36.58
N VAL A 895 -43.07 -21.99 -37.71
CA VAL A 895 -43.93 -21.67 -38.86
C VAL A 895 -44.11 -22.94 -39.68
N LEU A 896 -45.34 -23.39 -39.85
CA LEU A 896 -45.71 -24.56 -40.65
C LEU A 896 -46.40 -24.08 -41.93
N GLY A 897 -45.91 -24.49 -43.10
CA GLY A 897 -46.54 -24.11 -44.35
C GLY A 897 -45.70 -24.40 -45.58
N ASN A 898 -46.11 -23.81 -46.71
CA ASN A 898 -45.37 -23.86 -47.97
C ASN A 898 -44.25 -22.79 -47.97
N ILE A 899 -43.23 -22.98 -47.15
CA ILE A 899 -42.23 -21.96 -46.83
C ILE A 899 -40.82 -22.52 -46.97
N ASN A 900 -39.80 -21.73 -47.33
CA ASN A 900 -38.38 -22.12 -47.28
C ASN A 900 -38.08 -23.54 -47.83
N SER A 901 -38.80 -24.00 -48.87
CA SER A 901 -38.81 -25.37 -49.44
C SER A 901 -39.37 -26.51 -48.56
N THR A 902 -39.93 -26.21 -47.39
CA THR A 902 -40.78 -27.11 -46.60
C THR A 902 -42.18 -27.21 -47.23
N GLY A 903 -42.71 -28.42 -47.35
CA GLY A 903 -44.10 -28.66 -47.73
C GLY A 903 -45.06 -28.46 -46.54
N TRP A 904 -46.37 -28.50 -46.80
CA TRP A 904 -47.40 -28.46 -45.75
C TRP A 904 -47.34 -29.74 -44.89
N SER A 905 -46.50 -29.75 -43.86
CA SER A 905 -46.20 -30.93 -43.02
C SER A 905 -46.18 -30.59 -41.53
N PRO A 906 -46.73 -31.44 -40.64
CA PRO A 906 -46.68 -31.25 -39.19
C PRO A 906 -45.30 -31.55 -38.60
N SER A 907 -44.44 -32.25 -39.34
CA SER A 907 -43.12 -32.69 -38.90
C SER A 907 -41.98 -31.81 -39.42
N ASN A 908 -42.26 -30.82 -40.27
CA ASN A 908 -41.25 -30.04 -40.97
C ASN A 908 -41.63 -28.56 -40.98
N GLY A 909 -41.34 -27.88 -39.87
CA GLY A 909 -41.58 -26.46 -39.65
C GLY A 909 -40.30 -25.65 -39.59
N TYR A 910 -40.39 -24.37 -39.93
CA TYR A 910 -39.28 -23.43 -39.74
C TYR A 910 -39.32 -22.87 -38.31
N GLN A 911 -38.32 -23.19 -37.50
CA GLN A 911 -38.21 -22.70 -36.14
C GLN A 911 -37.91 -21.19 -36.13
N MET A 912 -38.68 -20.43 -35.36
CA MET A 912 -38.47 -19.00 -35.17
C MET A 912 -37.44 -18.74 -34.05
N THR A 913 -36.72 -17.63 -34.17
CA THR A 913 -35.73 -17.18 -33.16
C THR A 913 -36.43 -16.33 -32.10
N THR A 914 -36.11 -16.55 -30.82
CA THR A 914 -36.63 -15.77 -29.68
C THR A 914 -35.48 -15.27 -28.81
N THR A 915 -35.63 -14.08 -28.22
CA THR A 915 -34.68 -13.50 -27.26
C THR A 915 -35.19 -13.53 -25.82
N ASN A 916 -36.50 -13.70 -25.60
CA ASN A 916 -37.11 -13.60 -24.28
C ASN A 916 -38.29 -14.58 -24.04
N GLY A 917 -38.55 -15.52 -24.96
CA GLY A 917 -39.67 -16.48 -24.85
C GLY A 917 -41.06 -15.91 -25.19
N GLU A 918 -41.17 -14.61 -25.50
CA GLU A 918 -42.46 -13.96 -25.79
C GLU A 918 -42.57 -13.46 -27.24
N LYS A 919 -41.45 -12.96 -27.79
CA LYS A 919 -41.36 -12.43 -29.16
C LYS A 919 -40.54 -13.38 -30.04
N TYR A 920 -41.17 -13.92 -31.07
CA TYR A 920 -40.56 -14.83 -32.04
C TYR A 920 -40.42 -14.13 -33.39
N THR A 921 -39.24 -14.23 -34.01
CA THR A 921 -38.96 -13.62 -35.32
C THR A 921 -38.45 -14.64 -36.32
N ALA A 922 -38.83 -14.48 -37.58
CA ALA A 922 -38.30 -15.30 -38.67
C ALA A 922 -38.38 -14.56 -40.00
N THR A 923 -37.37 -14.75 -40.84
CA THR A 923 -37.42 -14.36 -42.26
C THR A 923 -37.83 -15.57 -43.09
N ILE A 924 -38.98 -15.48 -43.75
CA ILE A 924 -39.59 -16.60 -44.47
C ILE A 924 -39.70 -16.28 -45.96
N ASN A 925 -39.23 -17.20 -46.79
CA ASN A 925 -39.50 -17.21 -48.22
C ASN A 925 -40.75 -18.07 -48.48
N PHE A 926 -41.87 -17.42 -48.77
CA PHE A 926 -43.14 -18.08 -49.09
C PHE A 926 -43.15 -18.54 -50.54
N VAL A 927 -43.26 -19.86 -50.73
CA VAL A 927 -43.12 -20.51 -52.05
C VAL A 927 -44.48 -20.99 -52.57
N ASP A 928 -44.68 -20.92 -53.88
CA ASP A 928 -45.96 -21.23 -54.53
C ASP A 928 -46.08 -22.72 -54.81
N PRO A 929 -47.05 -23.43 -54.23
CA PRO A 929 -47.36 -24.76 -54.70
C PRO A 929 -48.37 -24.76 -55.87
N TYR A 930 -49.31 -23.79 -55.99
CA TYR A 930 -50.47 -23.85 -56.92
C TYR A 930 -51.19 -22.50 -57.23
N GLY A 931 -50.50 -21.42 -57.62
CA GLY A 931 -51.14 -20.23 -58.21
C GLY A 931 -51.00 -18.91 -57.43
N GLY A 932 -49.75 -18.52 -57.14
CA GLY A 932 -49.37 -17.17 -56.70
C GLY A 932 -49.48 -16.88 -55.20
N TYR A 933 -49.91 -17.85 -54.38
CA TYR A 933 -50.07 -17.68 -52.93
C TYR A 933 -49.54 -18.87 -52.15
N SER A 934 -48.98 -18.58 -50.98
CA SER A 934 -48.55 -19.56 -49.98
C SER A 934 -49.48 -19.54 -48.76
N TYR A 935 -49.55 -20.66 -48.07
CA TYR A 935 -50.29 -20.80 -46.81
C TYR A 935 -49.32 -21.05 -45.66
N PHE A 936 -49.67 -20.60 -44.46
CA PHE A 936 -48.94 -20.96 -43.24
C PHE A 936 -49.81 -20.90 -41.96
N SER A 937 -49.36 -21.59 -40.92
CA SER A 937 -49.86 -21.52 -39.55
C SER A 937 -48.67 -21.63 -38.57
N PHE A 938 -48.91 -21.44 -37.28
CA PHE A 938 -47.89 -21.60 -36.25
C PHE A 938 -48.14 -22.86 -35.43
N SER A 939 -47.08 -23.43 -34.88
CA SER A 939 -47.21 -24.44 -33.84
C SER A 939 -46.11 -24.34 -32.79
N THR A 940 -46.42 -24.69 -31.55
CA THR A 940 -45.47 -24.79 -30.44
C THR A 940 -44.75 -26.14 -30.39
N ALA A 941 -45.18 -27.11 -31.21
CA ALA A 941 -44.56 -28.44 -31.30
C ALA A 941 -44.54 -28.93 -32.76
N LEU A 942 -43.66 -29.89 -33.05
CA LEU A 942 -43.69 -30.67 -34.28
C LEU A 942 -44.17 -32.09 -33.96
N GLY A 943 -44.87 -32.72 -34.89
CA GLY A 943 -45.40 -34.07 -34.72
C GLY A 943 -45.45 -34.84 -36.03
N SER A 944 -45.66 -36.14 -35.94
CA SER A 944 -45.71 -37.02 -37.11
C SER A 944 -47.03 -36.91 -37.87
N THR A 945 -48.11 -36.50 -37.19
CA THR A 945 -49.44 -36.25 -37.77
C THR A 945 -50.03 -34.90 -37.37
N TRP A 946 -51.00 -34.40 -38.13
CA TRP A 946 -51.68 -33.12 -37.82
C TRP A 946 -52.55 -33.19 -36.57
N ASP A 947 -53.07 -34.38 -36.25
CA ASP A 947 -53.89 -34.60 -35.06
C ASP A 947 -53.04 -34.57 -33.78
N GLU A 948 -51.80 -35.06 -33.85
CA GLU A 948 -50.83 -35.02 -32.73
C GLU A 948 -50.53 -33.59 -32.28
N ILE A 949 -50.41 -32.66 -33.22
CA ILE A 949 -50.12 -31.25 -32.91
C ILE A 949 -51.37 -30.39 -32.88
N ALA A 950 -52.58 -30.96 -32.93
CA ALA A 950 -53.81 -30.17 -33.08
C ALA A 950 -54.02 -29.17 -31.92
N ALA A 951 -53.60 -29.52 -30.72
CA ALA A 951 -53.65 -28.66 -29.53
C ALA A 951 -52.60 -27.53 -29.56
N ASP A 952 -51.48 -27.77 -30.24
CA ASP A 952 -50.34 -26.85 -30.36
C ASP A 952 -50.45 -25.92 -31.57
N ARG A 953 -51.48 -26.06 -32.40
CA ARG A 953 -51.65 -25.27 -33.63
C ARG A 953 -52.37 -23.96 -33.38
N MET A 954 -51.85 -22.92 -34.04
CA MET A 954 -52.39 -21.58 -34.02
C MET A 954 -52.45 -21.01 -35.43
N GLY A 955 -53.51 -20.28 -35.71
CA GLY A 955 -53.88 -19.90 -37.06
C GLY A 955 -54.63 -18.58 -37.13
N ALA A 956 -55.09 -18.25 -38.33
CA ALA A 956 -55.91 -17.06 -38.55
C ALA A 956 -57.30 -17.17 -37.90
N THR A 957 -57.89 -16.02 -37.56
CA THR A 957 -59.25 -15.91 -37.02
C THR A 957 -60.33 -16.44 -37.97
N THR A 958 -60.05 -16.43 -39.28
CA THR A 958 -60.90 -16.99 -40.33
C THR A 958 -60.07 -17.92 -41.21
N GLY A 959 -60.70 -18.95 -41.77
CA GLY A 959 -59.99 -19.89 -42.64
C GLY A 959 -59.37 -19.19 -43.85
N ASN A 960 -58.06 -19.34 -44.04
CA ASN A 960 -57.29 -18.82 -45.17
C ASN A 960 -57.29 -17.28 -45.29
N LEU A 961 -57.18 -16.57 -44.16
CA LEU A 961 -57.10 -15.10 -44.14
C LEU A 961 -55.98 -14.59 -45.06
N LEU A 962 -56.35 -13.81 -46.08
CA LEU A 962 -55.42 -13.24 -47.05
C LEU A 962 -54.73 -11.98 -46.49
N ILE A 963 -53.41 -12.04 -46.36
CA ILE A 963 -52.56 -10.90 -46.02
C ILE A 963 -52.26 -10.14 -47.32
N THR A 964 -52.89 -8.98 -47.49
CA THR A 964 -52.67 -8.07 -48.62
C THR A 964 -51.59 -7.03 -48.28
N ASP A 965 -51.11 -6.29 -49.28
CA ASP A 965 -50.15 -5.19 -49.07
C ASP A 965 -50.64 -4.16 -48.02
N ALA A 966 -51.95 -3.96 -47.89
CA ALA A 966 -52.53 -3.04 -46.90
C ALA A 966 -52.50 -3.55 -45.45
N LEU A 967 -52.27 -4.86 -45.26
CA LEU A 967 -52.16 -5.49 -43.94
C LEU A 967 -50.71 -5.68 -43.50
N LEU A 968 -49.73 -5.41 -44.37
CA LEU A 968 -48.32 -5.47 -43.99
C LEU A 968 -48.01 -4.38 -42.95
N GLY A 969 -47.21 -4.74 -41.95
CA GLY A 969 -46.89 -3.89 -40.80
C GLY A 969 -48.03 -3.70 -39.79
N THR A 970 -49.21 -4.29 -40.03
CA THR A 970 -50.34 -4.23 -39.08
C THR A 970 -50.36 -5.43 -38.13
N GLN A 971 -51.01 -5.29 -36.98
CA GLN A 971 -51.20 -6.38 -36.02
C GLN A 971 -52.39 -7.27 -36.43
N LEU A 972 -52.10 -8.53 -36.72
CA LEU A 972 -53.08 -9.55 -37.08
C LEU A 972 -53.31 -10.49 -35.88
N SER A 973 -54.57 -10.72 -35.52
CA SER A 973 -54.90 -11.66 -34.44
C SER A 973 -54.68 -13.11 -34.86
N VAL A 974 -54.06 -13.87 -33.97
CA VAL A 974 -53.81 -15.31 -34.09
C VAL A 974 -54.68 -16.04 -33.05
N VAL A 975 -55.28 -17.17 -33.42
CA VAL A 975 -56.16 -17.93 -32.51
C VAL A 975 -55.74 -19.40 -32.48
N PRO A 976 -55.93 -20.11 -31.36
CA PRO A 976 -55.79 -21.55 -31.33
C PRO A 976 -56.72 -22.19 -32.37
N GLY A 977 -56.19 -23.17 -33.11
CA GLY A 977 -56.94 -23.87 -34.13
C GLY A 977 -56.16 -24.07 -35.43
N THR A 978 -56.80 -24.78 -36.36
CA THR A 978 -56.16 -25.33 -37.56
C THR A 978 -56.21 -24.42 -38.79
N ASN A 979 -56.80 -23.24 -38.66
CA ASN A 979 -56.90 -22.25 -39.74
C ASN A 979 -55.52 -21.78 -40.22
N ALA A 980 -55.40 -21.42 -41.50
CA ALA A 980 -54.16 -20.92 -42.08
C ALA A 980 -54.28 -19.43 -42.45
N PHE A 981 -53.14 -18.74 -42.45
CA PHE A 981 -52.93 -17.48 -43.16
C PHE A 981 -52.59 -17.78 -44.63
N LYS A 982 -52.91 -16.85 -45.52
CA LYS A 982 -52.61 -16.89 -46.95
C LYS A 982 -51.86 -15.62 -47.34
N ILE A 983 -50.75 -15.70 -48.06
CA ILE A 983 -49.95 -14.53 -48.47
C ILE A 983 -49.39 -14.72 -49.88
N ALA A 984 -49.18 -13.62 -50.61
CA ALA A 984 -48.53 -13.65 -51.93
C ALA A 984 -47.09 -14.18 -51.79
N THR A 985 -46.61 -14.89 -52.81
CA THR A 985 -45.24 -15.44 -52.78
C THR A 985 -44.17 -14.36 -52.73
N GLY A 986 -43.04 -14.70 -52.12
CA GLY A 986 -41.94 -13.76 -51.87
C GLY A 986 -41.38 -13.90 -50.47
N LYS A 987 -40.39 -13.05 -50.15
CA LYS A 987 -39.68 -13.06 -48.88
C LYS A 987 -40.24 -11.98 -47.94
N TYR A 988 -40.51 -12.35 -46.69
CA TYR A 988 -41.13 -11.49 -45.67
C TYR A 988 -40.49 -11.72 -44.30
N ASN A 989 -40.58 -10.72 -43.43
CA ASN A 989 -40.22 -10.83 -42.01
C ASN A 989 -41.50 -11.04 -41.20
N LEU A 990 -41.49 -12.05 -40.34
CA LEU A 990 -42.57 -12.37 -39.42
C LEU A 990 -42.13 -12.05 -38.00
N THR A 991 -42.98 -11.33 -37.26
CA THR A 991 -42.88 -11.18 -35.81
C THR A 991 -44.16 -11.72 -35.17
N PHE A 992 -44.02 -12.72 -34.30
CA PHE A 992 -45.12 -13.34 -33.59
C PHE A 992 -44.96 -13.15 -32.08
N TYR A 993 -45.97 -12.54 -31.46
CA TYR A 993 -46.06 -12.35 -30.01
C TYR A 993 -46.97 -13.43 -29.44
N LEU A 994 -46.38 -14.42 -28.76
CA LEU A 994 -47.09 -15.64 -28.37
C LEU A 994 -48.15 -15.38 -27.30
N THR A 995 -47.82 -14.58 -26.28
CA THR A 995 -48.71 -14.23 -25.17
C THR A 995 -49.92 -13.42 -25.65
N ASN A 996 -49.68 -12.41 -26.48
CA ASN A 996 -50.73 -11.53 -27.01
C ASN A 996 -51.46 -12.12 -28.22
N ARG A 997 -50.94 -13.22 -28.78
CA ARG A 997 -51.40 -13.87 -30.00
C ARG A 997 -51.56 -12.89 -31.16
N VAL A 998 -50.49 -12.14 -31.41
CA VAL A 998 -50.43 -11.14 -32.49
C VAL A 998 -49.32 -11.49 -33.46
N LEU A 999 -49.64 -11.47 -34.76
CA LEU A 999 -48.71 -11.59 -35.87
C LEU A 999 -48.55 -10.24 -36.55
N VAL A 1000 -47.31 -9.84 -36.81
CA VAL A 1000 -46.96 -8.75 -37.74
C VAL A 1000 -46.15 -9.33 -38.88
N VAL A 1001 -46.49 -8.94 -40.12
CA VAL A 1001 -45.79 -9.37 -41.34
C VAL A 1001 -45.30 -8.16 -42.10
N ASP A 1002 -44.00 -8.09 -42.34
CA ASP A 1002 -43.34 -6.99 -43.04
C ASP A 1002 -42.72 -7.47 -44.35
N LYS A 1003 -42.64 -6.59 -45.35
CA LYS A 1003 -41.87 -6.86 -46.57
C LYS A 1003 -40.40 -7.02 -46.20
N TRP A 1004 -39.75 -8.07 -46.70
CA TRP A 1004 -38.32 -8.25 -46.49
C TRP A 1004 -37.55 -7.20 -47.30
N SER A 1005 -36.78 -6.38 -46.60
CA SER A 1005 -35.77 -5.48 -47.19
C SER A 1005 -34.39 -5.91 -46.66
N PRO A 1006 -33.35 -6.01 -47.50
CA PRO A 1006 -32.01 -6.29 -47.02
C PRO A 1006 -31.51 -5.14 -46.14
N VAL A 1007 -31.08 -5.46 -44.92
CA VAL A 1007 -30.39 -4.55 -44.00
C VAL A 1007 -28.96 -4.35 -44.52
N LEU A 1008 -28.56 -3.13 -44.87
CA LEU A 1008 -27.18 -2.80 -45.22
C LEU A 1008 -26.43 -2.39 -43.94
N ARG A 1009 -25.50 -3.23 -43.47
CA ARG A 1009 -24.52 -2.90 -42.42
C ARG A 1009 -23.85 -1.56 -42.78
N GLY A 1010 -23.88 -0.57 -41.89
CA GLY A 1010 -23.31 0.76 -42.09
C GLY A 1010 -24.09 1.75 -42.96
N ASP A 1011 -25.31 1.43 -43.44
CA ASP A 1011 -26.24 2.43 -43.99
C ASP A 1011 -26.98 3.11 -42.83
N VAL A 1012 -26.24 3.89 -42.06
CA VAL A 1012 -26.68 4.51 -40.80
C VAL A 1012 -27.82 5.49 -41.03
N ASN A 1013 -27.87 6.18 -42.17
CA ASN A 1013 -28.92 7.14 -42.48
C ASN A 1013 -30.12 6.53 -43.25
N GLY A 1014 -30.07 5.23 -43.58
CA GLY A 1014 -31.14 4.51 -44.27
C GLY A 1014 -31.37 4.97 -45.71
N SER A 1015 -30.36 5.53 -46.37
CA SER A 1015 -30.39 6.01 -47.75
C SER A 1015 -30.38 4.88 -48.78
N GLY A 1016 -30.03 3.66 -48.37
CA GLY A 1016 -29.83 2.52 -49.26
C GLY A 1016 -28.42 2.45 -49.85
N SER A 1017 -27.48 3.27 -49.38
CA SER A 1017 -26.06 3.27 -49.76
C SER A 1017 -25.19 3.50 -48.53
N ILE A 1018 -23.98 2.93 -48.52
CA ILE A 1018 -22.99 3.17 -47.46
C ILE A 1018 -22.01 4.21 -48.00
N ASP A 1019 -22.04 5.42 -47.45
CA ASP A 1019 -21.17 6.52 -47.85
C ASP A 1019 -20.72 7.38 -46.66
N ILE A 1020 -19.99 8.47 -46.94
CA ILE A 1020 -19.41 9.33 -45.91
C ILE A 1020 -20.46 10.01 -45.02
N SER A 1021 -21.70 10.15 -45.51
CA SER A 1021 -22.79 10.75 -44.73
C SER A 1021 -23.27 9.82 -43.61
N ASP A 1022 -23.11 8.49 -43.76
CA ASP A 1022 -23.37 7.51 -42.70
C ASP A 1022 -22.34 7.62 -41.56
N ALA A 1023 -21.05 7.74 -41.93
CA ALA A 1023 -19.98 7.95 -40.96
C ALA A 1023 -20.15 9.29 -40.22
N THR A 1024 -20.58 10.33 -40.94
CA THR A 1024 -20.83 11.66 -40.33
C THR A 1024 -21.97 11.58 -39.31
N LEU A 1025 -23.07 10.92 -39.66
CA LEU A 1025 -24.23 10.78 -38.78
C LEU A 1025 -23.91 9.93 -37.54
N LEU A 1026 -23.12 8.87 -37.69
CA LEU A 1026 -22.65 8.03 -36.58
C LEU A 1026 -21.71 8.81 -35.64
N ILE A 1027 -20.80 9.63 -36.18
CA ILE A 1027 -19.91 10.50 -35.39
C ILE A 1027 -20.72 11.56 -34.65
N ASP A 1028 -21.70 12.19 -35.31
CA ASP A 1028 -22.55 13.21 -34.68
C ASP A 1028 -23.36 12.62 -33.52
N TYR A 1029 -23.85 11.39 -33.64
CA TYR A 1029 -24.48 10.67 -32.54
C TYR A 1029 -23.54 10.42 -31.36
N LEU A 1030 -22.31 9.98 -31.61
CA LEU A 1030 -21.34 9.75 -30.53
C LEU A 1030 -20.89 11.04 -29.83
N LEU A 1031 -20.84 12.16 -30.57
CA LEU A 1031 -20.40 13.45 -30.03
C LEU A 1031 -21.53 14.25 -29.35
N TYR A 1032 -22.76 14.14 -29.86
CA TYR A 1032 -23.87 15.01 -29.46
C TYR A 1032 -25.11 14.27 -28.94
N GLY A 1033 -25.17 12.94 -29.08
CA GLY A 1033 -26.28 12.11 -28.62
C GLY A 1033 -27.56 12.23 -29.45
N ASP A 1034 -27.49 12.81 -30.65
CA ASP A 1034 -28.65 12.96 -31.55
C ASP A 1034 -28.77 11.73 -32.47
N SER A 1035 -29.83 10.94 -32.28
CA SER A 1035 -30.14 9.77 -33.10
C SER A 1035 -31.19 10.05 -34.18
N THR A 1036 -31.55 11.33 -34.41
CA THR A 1036 -32.60 11.71 -35.34
C THR A 1036 -32.22 11.33 -36.77
N GLY A 1037 -32.96 10.40 -37.37
CA GLY A 1037 -32.71 9.92 -38.73
C GLY A 1037 -31.71 8.74 -38.83
N MET A 1038 -31.23 8.22 -37.70
CA MET A 1038 -30.37 7.04 -37.67
C MET A 1038 -31.13 5.74 -37.63
N ASN A 1039 -30.64 4.75 -38.36
CA ASN A 1039 -30.99 3.35 -38.19
C ASN A 1039 -30.02 2.69 -37.21
N MET A 1040 -30.45 2.59 -35.95
CA MET A 1040 -29.67 2.01 -34.86
C MET A 1040 -29.20 0.56 -35.13
N ALA A 1041 -29.96 -0.21 -35.92
CA ALA A 1041 -29.58 -1.57 -36.27
C ALA A 1041 -28.46 -1.64 -37.34
N ASN A 1042 -28.24 -0.55 -38.09
CA ASN A 1042 -27.17 -0.44 -39.07
C ASN A 1042 -25.92 0.24 -38.50
N ALA A 1043 -26.05 0.88 -37.33
CA ALA A 1043 -25.01 1.66 -36.67
C ALA A 1043 -23.96 0.81 -35.94
N ASP A 1044 -24.34 -0.39 -35.48
CA ASP A 1044 -23.42 -1.42 -34.96
C ASP A 1044 -22.66 -2.07 -36.14
N CYS A 1045 -21.65 -1.36 -36.59
CA CYS A 1045 -20.81 -1.73 -37.71
C CYS A 1045 -19.77 -2.78 -37.31
N CYS A 1046 -19.35 -2.91 -36.05
CA CYS A 1046 -18.38 -3.93 -35.59
C CYS A 1046 -19.04 -5.23 -35.09
N GLN A 1047 -20.36 -5.23 -34.87
CA GLN A 1047 -21.20 -6.35 -34.44
C GLN A 1047 -20.94 -6.84 -33.01
N ASP A 1048 -20.55 -5.94 -32.11
CA ASP A 1048 -20.35 -6.27 -30.69
C ASP A 1048 -21.60 -5.97 -29.82
N ASN A 1049 -22.69 -5.48 -30.43
CA ASN A 1049 -23.93 -5.04 -29.81
C ASN A 1049 -23.83 -3.73 -29.02
N GLU A 1050 -22.74 -2.99 -29.16
CA GLU A 1050 -22.60 -1.62 -28.68
C GLU A 1050 -22.52 -0.66 -29.89
N ILE A 1051 -22.78 0.63 -29.65
CA ILE A 1051 -22.57 1.67 -30.68
C ILE A 1051 -21.56 2.64 -30.10
N ASP A 1052 -20.31 2.49 -30.52
CA ASP A 1052 -19.18 3.21 -29.99
C ASP A 1052 -18.16 3.59 -31.09
N ILE A 1053 -16.95 3.98 -30.67
CA ILE A 1053 -15.91 4.43 -31.59
C ILE A 1053 -15.38 3.31 -32.50
N SER A 1054 -15.54 2.05 -32.11
CA SER A 1054 -15.15 0.89 -32.89
C SER A 1054 -16.02 0.73 -34.14
N ASP A 1055 -17.29 1.12 -34.08
CA ASP A 1055 -18.20 1.15 -35.23
C ASP A 1055 -17.80 2.20 -36.26
N VAL A 1056 -17.42 3.38 -35.80
CA VAL A 1056 -16.90 4.44 -36.67
C VAL A 1056 -15.63 3.98 -37.37
N THR A 1057 -14.74 3.32 -36.63
CA THR A 1057 -13.49 2.79 -37.17
C THR A 1057 -13.75 1.72 -38.23
N THR A 1058 -14.72 0.84 -37.98
CA THR A 1058 -15.14 -0.24 -38.88
C THR A 1058 -15.82 0.32 -40.15
N LEU A 1059 -16.69 1.32 -39.99
CA LEU A 1059 -17.37 1.98 -41.11
C LEU A 1059 -16.41 2.78 -41.99
N ILE A 1060 -15.46 3.52 -41.40
CA ILE A 1060 -14.43 4.24 -42.15
C ILE A 1060 -13.50 3.26 -42.87
N SER A 1061 -13.13 2.14 -42.23
CA SER A 1061 -12.34 1.10 -42.87
C SER A 1061 -13.05 0.54 -44.10
N TYR A 1062 -14.35 0.27 -44.01
CA TYR A 1062 -15.16 -0.14 -45.16
C TYR A 1062 -15.20 0.91 -46.27
N LEU A 1063 -15.37 2.20 -45.94
CA LEU A 1063 -15.38 3.27 -46.93
C LEU A 1063 -14.04 3.44 -47.66
N LEU A 1064 -12.92 3.18 -46.98
CA LEU A 1064 -11.57 3.32 -47.55
C LEU A 1064 -11.11 2.07 -48.32
N THR A 1065 -11.52 0.89 -47.87
CA THR A 1065 -10.96 -0.39 -48.34
C THR A 1065 -11.97 -1.28 -49.07
N GLY A 1066 -13.27 -1.01 -48.92
CA GLY A 1066 -14.35 -1.86 -49.40
C GLY A 1066 -14.56 -3.12 -48.56
N THR A 1067 -13.88 -3.26 -47.42
CA THR A 1067 -13.94 -4.41 -46.51
C THR A 1067 -14.22 -3.96 -45.08
N TRP A 1068 -15.11 -4.68 -44.39
CA TRP A 1068 -15.47 -4.49 -42.98
C TRP A 1068 -14.36 -4.93 -42.04
#